data_AF-A0A0D2UJX2-F1
#
_entry.id   AF-A0A0D2UJX2-F1
#
_cell.length_a   1.000
_cell.length_b   1.000
_cell.length_c   1.000
_cell.angle_alpha   90.00
_cell.angle_beta   90.00
_cell.angle_gamma   90.00
#
_symmetry.space_group_name_H-M   'P 1'
#
loop_
_entity.id
_entity.type
_entity.pdbx_description
1 polymer ?
#
loop_
_entity_poly.entity_id
_entity_poly.type
_entity_poly.pdbx_seq_one_letter_code
_entity_poly.pdbx_strand_id
1 'polypeptide(L)'
;MEDSVLLREWFDRVDSGKTGSITATQLKSAFAIGNLNFPLSVVQQMIRMYDFDRNGTMSFEEFLALNKFLVKVQQAFSDLERNRGFLATNDVYEAISKIGFVLDSPAFYTACESFDQKKNGRLHLDDFISLCIFLQSARNMFNAFDTGKQGRVTLDLNQFVYCTTRLTTDNACGSAMASRMVSVPAVQTHISLDFETFVFKKEKVSLAGQDEYIVRGGRDLFKLLPDAFKGIKQIGVIGWGSQGPAQAQNLRDSLADAKSDIIVKVGLRKGSRSFDEARAAGFSEENGTLGDIWETISGSDLVLLLISDAAQADNYEKIFSYMKPNSILGLSHGFLLGHLQSKGLDFPKNISVIAVCPKGMGPSVRRLYVQGREINGAGINSSFGVHQDVDGRATDVALGWSVALGSPFTFATTLEQEYKSDIFGERGILLGAVHGIVESLFRRYTENGMSEDLAYKNTVECITGIISKTISTQVGMLAVYNSLSEEGKREFETAYSASYYPCMDILYECYEDVASGSEIRSVVLAGQRFYEKDGLPAFPMGKIDQTRMWKVGERVRKARPSGDLGPLYPFTAGVYVALMMAQIEILRKKGHSYSEIINESVIEAVDSLNPFMHARGVSFMVDNCSTTARLGSRKWAPRFDYILTQQALVAVDKGTPINQDLLSNFLSDPVHGAIEVCAQLRPTVDISVTPDADFVRPELRQSGN
;
A
#
# COMPACT_ATOMS: atom_id res chain seq x y z
N MET A 1 -36.75 -44.66 26.97
CA MET A 1 -38.21 -44.51 27.13
C MET A 1 -38.55 -43.67 28.35
N GLU A 2 -37.85 -43.83 29.50
CA GLU A 2 -38.04 -42.95 30.68
C GLU A 2 -37.64 -41.49 30.43
N ASP A 3 -36.50 -41.21 29.77
CA ASP A 3 -36.07 -39.83 29.46
C ASP A 3 -37.03 -39.06 28.54
N SER A 4 -37.68 -39.74 27.58
CA SER A 4 -38.60 -39.05 26.65
C SER A 4 -39.91 -38.64 27.31
N VAL A 5 -40.36 -39.39 28.32
CA VAL A 5 -41.57 -39.06 29.11
C VAL A 5 -41.27 -37.85 30.00
N LEU A 6 -40.12 -37.83 30.67
CA LEU A 6 -39.70 -36.71 31.51
C LEU A 6 -39.46 -35.43 30.69
N LEU A 7 -38.86 -35.55 29.50
CA LEU A 7 -38.71 -34.43 28.57
C LEU A 7 -40.04 -33.94 28.01
N ARG A 8 -41.03 -34.82 27.86
CA ARG A 8 -42.40 -34.43 27.47
C ARG A 8 -43.08 -33.63 28.57
N GLU A 9 -42.96 -34.06 29.83
CA GLU A 9 -43.48 -33.29 30.96
C GLU A 9 -42.80 -31.91 31.08
N TRP A 10 -41.49 -31.84 30.83
CA TRP A 10 -40.77 -30.57 30.79
C TRP A 10 -41.26 -29.68 29.66
N PHE A 11 -41.39 -30.22 28.45
CA PHE A 11 -41.94 -29.50 27.30
C PHE A 11 -43.32 -28.92 27.61
N ASP A 12 -44.22 -29.75 28.13
CA ASP A 12 -45.59 -29.35 28.46
C ASP A 12 -45.64 -28.30 29.60
N ARG A 13 -44.64 -28.26 30.49
CA ARG A 13 -44.49 -27.20 31.51
C ARG A 13 -44.00 -25.87 30.92
N VAL A 14 -43.10 -25.93 29.93
CA VAL A 14 -42.58 -24.73 29.26
C VAL A 14 -43.62 -24.15 28.30
N ASP A 15 -44.38 -25.01 27.62
CA ASP A 15 -45.57 -24.64 26.85
C ASP A 15 -46.76 -24.36 27.77
N SER A 16 -46.65 -23.28 28.54
CA SER A 16 -47.69 -22.83 29.47
C SER A 16 -49.05 -22.54 28.81
N GLY A 17 -49.06 -22.26 27.50
CA GLY A 17 -50.25 -22.02 26.69
C GLY A 17 -50.90 -23.29 26.14
N LYS A 18 -50.24 -24.46 26.26
CA LYS A 18 -50.63 -25.73 25.64
C LYS A 18 -50.88 -25.60 24.14
N THR A 19 -50.08 -24.79 23.46
CA THR A 19 -50.21 -24.56 22.02
C THR A 19 -49.61 -25.69 21.19
N GLY A 20 -48.85 -26.59 21.82
CA GLY A 20 -48.06 -27.65 21.17
C GLY A 20 -46.69 -27.18 20.70
N SER A 21 -46.27 -25.96 21.07
CA SER A 21 -45.04 -25.32 20.58
C SER A 21 -44.48 -24.34 21.61
N ILE A 22 -43.15 -24.28 21.76
CA ILE A 22 -42.48 -23.36 22.68
C ILE A 22 -42.00 -22.11 21.94
N THR A 23 -42.32 -20.93 22.47
CA THR A 23 -41.79 -19.63 22.00
C THR A 23 -40.44 -19.30 22.64
N ALA A 24 -39.66 -18.41 22.01
CA ALA A 24 -38.36 -17.97 22.57
C ALA A 24 -38.48 -17.38 23.98
N THR A 25 -39.57 -16.66 24.28
CA THR A 25 -39.81 -16.08 25.60
C THR A 25 -40.07 -17.16 26.65
N GLN A 26 -40.89 -18.17 26.32
CA GLN A 26 -41.15 -19.31 27.21
C GLN A 26 -39.86 -20.10 27.48
N LEU A 27 -39.07 -20.38 26.43
CA LEU A 27 -37.81 -21.09 26.57
C LEU A 27 -36.79 -20.30 27.40
N LYS A 28 -36.72 -18.98 27.22
CA LYS A 28 -35.86 -18.11 28.05
C LYS A 28 -36.24 -18.18 29.53
N SER A 29 -37.53 -18.10 29.84
CA SER A 29 -38.02 -18.23 31.21
C SER A 29 -37.69 -19.60 31.81
N ALA A 30 -37.78 -20.66 31.02
CA ALA A 30 -37.40 -22.01 31.45
C ALA A 30 -35.90 -22.11 31.80
N PHE A 31 -35.02 -21.55 30.97
CA PHE A 31 -33.58 -21.51 31.27
C PHE A 31 -33.26 -20.72 32.54
N ALA A 32 -33.95 -19.60 32.77
CA ALA A 32 -33.75 -18.79 33.97
C ALA A 32 -34.09 -19.55 35.26
N ILE A 33 -35.11 -20.43 35.23
CA ILE A 33 -35.45 -21.33 36.35
C ILE A 33 -34.28 -22.30 36.63
N GLY A 34 -33.60 -22.76 35.59
CA GLY A 34 -32.38 -23.59 35.67
C GLY A 34 -31.10 -22.80 35.96
N ASN A 35 -31.19 -21.54 36.36
CA ASN A 35 -30.07 -20.63 36.62
C ASN A 35 -29.16 -20.38 35.40
N LEU A 36 -29.70 -20.54 34.18
CA LEU A 36 -29.04 -20.20 32.93
C LEU A 36 -29.67 -18.92 32.36
N ASN A 37 -28.89 -17.84 32.30
CA ASN A 37 -29.39 -16.53 31.90
C ASN A 37 -28.90 -16.15 30.51
N PHE A 38 -29.69 -16.47 29.48
CA PHE A 38 -29.37 -16.12 28.10
C PHE A 38 -30.08 -14.83 27.64
N PRO A 39 -29.43 -13.99 26.81
CA PRO A 39 -30.11 -12.97 26.02
C PRO A 39 -31.23 -13.59 25.17
N LEU A 40 -32.31 -12.84 24.91
CA LEU A 40 -33.43 -13.36 24.12
C LEU A 40 -32.99 -13.75 22.70
N SER A 41 -32.01 -13.04 22.14
CA SER A 41 -31.42 -13.31 20.83
C SER A 41 -30.75 -14.68 20.74
N VAL A 42 -30.03 -15.08 21.78
CA VAL A 42 -29.39 -16.41 21.88
C VAL A 42 -30.47 -17.50 21.93
N VAL A 43 -31.54 -17.28 22.69
CA VAL A 43 -32.67 -18.24 22.76
C VAL A 43 -33.42 -18.33 21.42
N GLN A 44 -33.62 -17.20 20.73
CA GLN A 44 -34.17 -17.21 19.38
C GLN A 44 -33.25 -17.95 18.39
N GLN A 45 -31.93 -17.83 18.54
CA GLN A 45 -30.97 -18.57 17.73
C GLN A 45 -31.03 -20.07 18.01
N MET A 46 -31.19 -20.49 19.28
CA MET A 46 -31.41 -21.90 19.65
C MET A 46 -32.65 -22.48 18.96
N ILE A 47 -33.75 -21.73 18.89
CA ILE A 47 -34.95 -22.15 18.16
C ILE A 47 -34.65 -22.25 16.66
N ARG A 48 -34.12 -21.18 16.03
CA ARG A 48 -33.80 -21.18 14.59
C ARG A 48 -32.86 -22.31 14.15
N MET A 49 -32.02 -22.81 15.06
CA MET A 49 -31.06 -23.88 14.77
C MET A 49 -31.74 -25.23 14.51
N TYR A 50 -32.92 -25.45 15.09
CA TYR A 50 -33.67 -26.69 15.01
C TYR A 50 -35.11 -26.52 14.49
N ASP A 51 -35.55 -25.29 14.23
CA ASP A 51 -36.83 -24.96 13.59
C ASP A 51 -36.82 -25.43 12.12
N PHE A 52 -37.15 -26.69 11.91
CA PHE A 52 -37.09 -27.36 10.61
C PHE A 52 -38.27 -26.95 9.74
N ASP A 53 -39.42 -26.65 10.35
CA ASP A 53 -40.64 -26.23 9.64
C ASP A 53 -40.72 -24.71 9.40
N ARG A 54 -39.80 -23.94 10.01
CA ARG A 54 -39.61 -22.48 9.88
C ARG A 54 -40.79 -21.67 10.39
N ASN A 55 -41.51 -22.19 11.37
CA ASN A 55 -42.67 -21.51 11.94
C ASN A 55 -42.29 -20.49 13.04
N GLY A 56 -41.01 -20.43 13.44
CA GLY A 56 -40.48 -19.49 14.44
C GLY A 56 -40.72 -19.91 15.90
N THR A 57 -41.24 -21.11 16.12
CA THR A 57 -41.48 -21.75 17.43
C THR A 57 -40.85 -23.13 17.45
N MET A 58 -40.90 -23.82 18.59
CA MET A 58 -40.25 -25.13 18.76
C MET A 58 -41.27 -26.21 19.11
N SER A 59 -41.46 -27.17 18.21
CA SER A 59 -42.21 -28.40 18.45
C SER A 59 -41.49 -29.32 19.45
N PHE A 60 -42.17 -30.40 19.89
CA PHE A 60 -41.56 -31.35 20.83
C PHE A 60 -40.36 -32.08 20.21
N GLU A 61 -40.44 -32.45 18.94
CA GLU A 61 -39.36 -33.10 18.21
C GLU A 61 -38.11 -32.21 18.11
N GLU A 62 -38.30 -30.91 17.86
CA GLU A 62 -37.23 -29.91 17.78
C GLU A 62 -36.64 -29.61 19.15
N PHE A 63 -37.48 -29.59 20.19
CA PHE A 63 -37.05 -29.49 21.58
C PHE A 63 -36.16 -30.67 21.99
N LEU A 64 -36.51 -31.90 21.58
CA LEU A 64 -35.67 -33.08 21.81
C LEU A 64 -34.30 -32.95 21.11
N ALA A 65 -34.27 -32.42 19.89
CA ALA A 65 -33.04 -32.21 19.15
C ALA A 65 -32.12 -31.17 19.83
N LEU A 66 -32.70 -30.04 20.26
CA LEU A 66 -31.98 -29.02 21.03
C LEU A 66 -31.48 -29.58 22.37
N ASN A 67 -32.33 -30.29 23.11
CA ASN A 67 -31.95 -30.87 24.40
C ASN A 67 -30.78 -31.84 24.25
N LYS A 68 -30.81 -32.72 23.24
CA LYS A 68 -29.71 -33.65 22.96
C LYS A 68 -28.39 -32.92 22.71
N PHE A 69 -28.42 -31.79 21.99
CA PHE A 69 -27.24 -30.97 21.77
C PHE A 69 -26.77 -30.29 23.07
N LEU A 70 -27.68 -29.66 23.82
CA LEU A 70 -27.34 -28.99 25.07
C LEU A 70 -26.76 -29.95 26.12
N VAL A 71 -27.29 -31.16 26.25
CA VAL A 71 -26.73 -32.21 27.13
C VAL A 71 -25.32 -32.57 26.71
N LYS A 72 -25.04 -32.68 25.40
CA LYS A 72 -23.69 -32.94 24.89
C LYS A 72 -22.72 -31.81 25.25
N VAL A 73 -23.16 -30.56 25.12
CA VAL A 73 -22.38 -29.37 25.47
C VAL A 73 -22.10 -29.32 26.98
N GLN A 74 -23.13 -29.55 27.80
CA GLN A 74 -23.00 -29.58 29.26
C GLN A 74 -22.04 -30.68 29.72
N GLN A 75 -22.13 -31.88 29.15
CA GLN A 75 -21.20 -32.96 29.49
C GLN A 75 -19.76 -32.60 29.14
N ALA A 76 -19.51 -32.04 27.95
CA ALA A 76 -18.17 -31.63 27.53
C ALA A 76 -17.58 -30.54 28.45
N PHE A 77 -18.42 -29.65 28.97
CA PHE A 77 -18.03 -28.66 29.98
C PHE A 77 -17.70 -29.34 31.32
N SER A 78 -18.61 -30.16 31.83
CA SER A 78 -18.47 -30.86 33.11
C SER A 78 -17.23 -31.74 33.17
N ASP A 79 -16.89 -32.42 32.08
CA ASP A 79 -15.69 -33.27 31.98
C ASP A 79 -14.37 -32.51 32.16
N LEU A 80 -14.37 -31.20 31.87
CA LEU A 80 -13.15 -30.39 31.74
C LEU A 80 -13.07 -29.23 32.75
N GLU A 81 -14.18 -28.86 33.40
CA GLU A 81 -14.16 -27.78 34.39
C GLU A 81 -13.34 -28.11 35.64
N ARG A 82 -13.20 -29.40 35.99
CA ARG A 82 -12.38 -29.89 37.12
C ARG A 82 -12.67 -29.13 38.44
N ASN A 83 -13.95 -28.92 38.77
CA ASN A 83 -14.44 -28.17 39.93
C ASN A 83 -14.08 -26.67 39.96
N ARG A 84 -13.68 -26.07 38.83
CA ARG A 84 -13.38 -24.64 38.74
C ARG A 84 -14.63 -23.79 38.49
N GLY A 85 -15.72 -24.37 37.96
CA GLY A 85 -16.90 -23.63 37.52
C GLY A 85 -16.70 -22.87 36.20
N PHE A 86 -15.59 -23.09 35.50
CA PHE A 86 -15.25 -22.47 34.22
C PHE A 86 -14.24 -23.33 33.43
N LEU A 87 -14.15 -23.09 32.13
CA LEU A 87 -13.09 -23.61 31.26
C LEU A 87 -12.06 -22.53 30.97
N ALA A 88 -10.78 -22.88 31.04
CA ALA A 88 -9.71 -22.05 30.50
C ALA A 88 -9.60 -22.29 28.98
N THR A 89 -9.01 -21.36 28.24
CA THR A 89 -8.93 -21.41 26.77
C THR A 89 -8.47 -22.76 26.20
N ASN A 90 -7.46 -23.39 26.79
CA ASN A 90 -6.99 -24.71 26.32
C ASN A 90 -8.04 -25.82 26.54
N ASP A 91 -8.80 -25.75 27.64
CA ASP A 91 -9.88 -26.71 27.93
C ASP A 91 -11.09 -26.46 27.00
N VAL A 92 -11.33 -25.20 26.59
CA VAL A 92 -12.37 -24.87 25.60
C VAL A 92 -12.07 -25.54 24.25
N TYR A 93 -10.81 -25.54 23.81
CA TYR A 93 -10.40 -26.20 22.56
C TYR A 93 -10.72 -27.71 22.59
N GLU A 94 -10.37 -28.38 23.70
CA GLU A 94 -10.67 -29.80 23.88
C GLU A 94 -12.19 -30.04 23.94
N ALA A 95 -12.93 -29.19 24.66
CA ALA A 95 -14.38 -29.31 24.82
C ALA A 95 -15.12 -29.18 23.48
N ILE A 96 -14.83 -28.15 22.67
CA ILE A 96 -15.48 -27.98 21.37
C ILE A 96 -15.09 -29.08 20.39
N SER A 97 -13.87 -29.62 20.50
CA SER A 97 -13.41 -30.77 19.71
C SER A 97 -14.22 -32.03 20.04
N LYS A 98 -14.52 -32.30 21.32
CA LYS A 98 -15.42 -33.40 21.73
C LYS A 98 -16.85 -33.21 21.24
N ILE A 99 -17.31 -31.96 21.13
CA ILE A 99 -18.62 -31.64 20.55
C ILE A 99 -18.61 -31.83 19.02
N GLY A 100 -17.43 -31.82 18.41
CA GLY A 100 -17.17 -32.13 17.01
C GLY A 100 -16.79 -30.91 16.17
N PHE A 101 -16.43 -29.78 16.79
CA PHE A 101 -15.93 -28.58 16.11
C PHE A 101 -14.41 -28.59 16.06
N VAL A 102 -13.86 -28.31 14.88
CA VAL A 102 -12.42 -28.13 14.67
C VAL A 102 -12.25 -26.76 14.04
N LEU A 103 -11.55 -25.88 14.76
CA LEU A 103 -11.23 -24.52 14.32
C LEU A 103 -9.71 -24.41 14.21
N ASP A 104 -9.23 -23.62 13.25
CA ASP A 104 -7.83 -23.20 13.23
C ASP A 104 -7.56 -22.20 14.36
N SER A 105 -6.29 -21.95 14.67
CA SER A 105 -5.92 -21.10 15.81
C SER A 105 -6.55 -19.71 15.75
N PRO A 106 -6.54 -18.97 14.61
CA PRO A 106 -7.16 -17.66 14.52
C PRO A 106 -8.67 -17.70 14.81
N ALA A 107 -9.43 -18.58 14.15
CA ALA A 107 -10.88 -18.65 14.35
C ALA A 107 -11.24 -19.07 15.78
N PHE A 108 -10.44 -19.97 16.37
CA PHE A 108 -10.63 -20.44 17.74
C PHE A 108 -10.48 -19.30 18.77
N TYR A 109 -9.37 -18.56 18.72
CA TYR A 109 -9.12 -17.50 19.69
C TYR A 109 -10.11 -16.34 19.55
N THR A 110 -10.46 -15.95 18.32
CA THR A 110 -11.48 -14.92 18.08
C THR A 110 -12.85 -15.35 18.59
N ALA A 111 -13.23 -16.61 18.40
CA ALA A 111 -14.48 -17.13 18.94
C ALA A 111 -14.46 -17.14 20.48
N CYS A 112 -13.37 -17.59 21.13
CA CYS A 112 -13.29 -17.56 22.58
C CYS A 112 -13.38 -16.14 23.16
N GLU A 113 -12.69 -15.17 22.56
CA GLU A 113 -12.72 -13.78 22.99
C GLU A 113 -14.12 -13.15 22.86
N SER A 114 -14.84 -13.49 21.78
CA SER A 114 -16.18 -12.93 21.52
C SER A 114 -17.24 -13.38 22.53
N PHE A 115 -17.03 -14.53 23.17
CA PHE A 115 -17.96 -15.11 24.15
C PHE A 115 -17.44 -15.06 25.60
N ASP A 116 -16.20 -14.61 25.83
CA ASP A 116 -15.69 -14.26 27.16
C ASP A 116 -16.21 -12.89 27.59
N GLN A 117 -17.45 -12.84 28.10
CA GLN A 117 -18.11 -11.60 28.50
C GLN A 117 -17.32 -10.81 29.55
N LYS A 118 -16.54 -11.50 30.40
CA LYS A 118 -15.78 -10.91 31.50
C LYS A 118 -14.34 -10.55 31.12
N LYS A 119 -13.91 -10.88 29.90
CA LYS A 119 -12.55 -10.63 29.35
C LYS A 119 -11.43 -11.09 30.27
N ASN A 120 -11.60 -12.23 30.92
CA ASN A 120 -10.67 -12.75 31.92
C ASN A 120 -10.06 -14.12 31.54
N GLY A 121 -10.31 -14.57 30.30
CA GLY A 121 -9.86 -15.84 29.75
C GLY A 121 -10.60 -17.06 30.32
N ARG A 122 -11.79 -16.87 30.92
CA ARG A 122 -12.56 -17.94 31.57
C ARG A 122 -13.98 -17.96 31.02
N LEU A 123 -14.36 -19.07 30.39
CA LEU A 123 -15.73 -19.27 29.92
C LEU A 123 -16.50 -20.07 30.97
N HIS A 124 -17.55 -19.45 31.52
CA HIS A 124 -18.53 -20.16 32.34
C HIS A 124 -19.51 -20.96 31.47
N LEU A 125 -20.38 -21.76 32.08
CA LEU A 125 -21.24 -22.70 31.35
C LEU A 125 -22.17 -22.00 30.34
N ASP A 126 -22.73 -20.86 30.71
CA ASP A 126 -23.58 -20.02 29.86
C ASP A 126 -22.81 -19.40 28.67
N ASP A 127 -21.60 -18.89 28.90
CA ASP A 127 -20.70 -18.41 27.85
C ASP A 127 -20.32 -19.54 26.88
N PHE A 128 -19.99 -20.71 27.42
CA PHE A 128 -19.61 -21.89 26.64
C PHE A 128 -20.79 -22.45 25.82
N ILE A 129 -22.00 -22.48 26.39
CA ILE A 129 -23.22 -22.84 25.65
C ILE A 129 -23.44 -21.83 24.52
N SER A 130 -23.32 -20.54 24.78
CA SER A 130 -23.51 -19.48 23.78
C SER A 130 -22.52 -19.61 22.61
N LEU A 131 -21.25 -19.88 22.91
CA LEU A 131 -20.22 -20.20 21.91
C LEU A 131 -20.61 -21.42 21.07
N CYS A 132 -21.05 -22.51 21.69
CA CYS A 132 -21.43 -23.73 20.98
C CYS A 132 -22.67 -23.54 20.08
N ILE A 133 -23.65 -22.74 20.52
CA ILE A 133 -24.82 -22.37 19.70
C ILE A 133 -24.40 -21.56 18.47
N PHE A 134 -23.48 -20.61 18.64
CA PHE A 134 -22.91 -19.86 17.51
C PHE A 134 -22.19 -20.79 16.52
N LEU A 135 -21.30 -21.65 17.00
CA LEU A 135 -20.56 -22.59 16.14
C LEU A 135 -21.47 -23.55 15.39
N GLN A 136 -22.51 -24.07 16.05
CA GLN A 136 -23.48 -24.95 15.41
C GLN A 136 -24.32 -24.20 14.35
N SER A 137 -24.70 -22.94 14.62
CA SER A 137 -25.39 -22.09 13.65
C SER A 137 -24.53 -21.78 12.43
N ALA A 138 -23.27 -21.40 12.66
CA ALA A 138 -22.29 -21.14 11.61
C ALA A 138 -22.05 -22.38 10.75
N ARG A 139 -21.93 -23.56 11.37
CA ARG A 139 -21.82 -24.85 10.65
C ARG A 139 -23.06 -25.14 9.79
N ASN A 140 -24.27 -24.97 10.33
CA ASN A 140 -25.49 -25.25 9.58
C ASN A 140 -25.58 -24.35 8.34
N MET A 141 -25.22 -23.08 8.50
CA MET A 141 -25.19 -22.13 7.40
C MET A 141 -24.10 -22.44 6.38
N PHE A 142 -22.88 -22.76 6.84
CA PHE A 142 -21.79 -23.17 5.96
C PHE A 142 -22.18 -24.40 5.14
N ASN A 143 -22.77 -25.42 5.78
CA ASN A 143 -23.22 -26.64 5.11
C ASN A 143 -24.34 -26.40 4.09
N ALA A 144 -25.12 -25.31 4.22
CA ALA A 144 -26.11 -24.94 3.22
C ALA A 144 -25.48 -24.50 1.89
N PHE A 145 -24.23 -23.99 1.95
CA PHE A 145 -23.44 -23.63 0.76
C PHE A 145 -22.37 -24.69 0.41
N ASP A 146 -21.95 -25.52 1.36
CA ASP A 146 -21.02 -26.65 1.15
C ASP A 146 -21.77 -27.95 0.83
N THR A 147 -22.58 -27.96 -0.23
CA THR A 147 -23.35 -29.15 -0.63
C THR A 147 -22.45 -30.34 -0.98
N GLY A 148 -21.20 -30.06 -1.39
CA GLY A 148 -20.19 -31.06 -1.72
C GLY A 148 -19.41 -31.61 -0.52
N LYS A 149 -19.61 -31.07 0.70
CA LYS A 149 -18.85 -31.41 1.91
C LYS A 149 -17.32 -31.31 1.71
N GLN A 150 -16.88 -30.32 0.94
CA GLN A 150 -15.48 -30.10 0.60
C GLN A 150 -14.73 -29.34 1.71
N GLY A 151 -15.46 -28.80 2.70
CA GLY A 151 -14.89 -27.97 3.75
C GLY A 151 -14.50 -26.57 3.26
N ARG A 152 -14.90 -26.18 2.04
CA ARG A 152 -14.67 -24.85 1.44
C ARG A 152 -15.89 -24.45 0.60
N VAL A 153 -16.27 -23.17 0.67
CA VAL A 153 -17.35 -22.59 -0.13
C VAL A 153 -16.85 -21.32 -0.81
N THR A 154 -17.31 -21.05 -2.04
CA THR A 154 -17.12 -19.77 -2.71
C THR A 154 -18.43 -19.01 -2.62
N LEU A 155 -18.39 -17.82 -2.01
CA LEU A 155 -19.55 -16.95 -1.85
C LEU A 155 -19.29 -15.65 -2.59
N ASP A 156 -20.29 -15.16 -3.32
CA ASP A 156 -20.31 -13.76 -3.76
C ASP A 156 -20.66 -12.81 -2.60
N LEU A 157 -20.56 -11.49 -2.82
CA LEU A 157 -20.84 -10.51 -1.77
C LEU A 157 -22.29 -10.60 -1.24
N ASN A 158 -23.27 -10.89 -2.09
CA ASN A 158 -24.66 -10.97 -1.67
C ASN A 158 -24.90 -12.21 -0.80
N GLN A 159 -24.31 -13.33 -1.18
CA GLN A 159 -24.33 -14.57 -0.42
C GLN A 159 -23.60 -14.40 0.92
N PHE A 160 -22.49 -13.66 0.93
CA PHE A 160 -21.78 -13.33 2.17
C PHE A 160 -22.63 -12.44 3.10
N VAL A 161 -23.28 -11.40 2.57
CA VAL A 161 -24.22 -10.54 3.34
C VAL A 161 -25.40 -11.35 3.87
N TYR A 162 -25.94 -12.28 3.08
CA TYR A 162 -26.98 -13.20 3.54
C TYR A 162 -26.50 -14.06 4.71
N CYS A 163 -25.27 -14.58 4.63
CA CYS A 163 -24.68 -15.37 5.71
C CYS A 163 -24.50 -14.56 6.99
N THR A 164 -23.92 -13.36 6.90
CA THR A 164 -23.63 -12.54 8.07
C THR A 164 -24.91 -12.06 8.75
N THR A 165 -25.89 -11.57 7.99
CA THR A 165 -27.18 -11.12 8.54
C THR A 165 -27.96 -12.22 9.25
N ARG A 166 -27.86 -13.47 8.78
CA ARG A 166 -28.50 -14.63 9.41
C ARG A 166 -27.77 -15.12 10.67
N LEU A 167 -26.47 -14.81 10.81
CA LEU A 167 -25.69 -15.08 12.04
C LEU A 167 -25.84 -13.95 13.06
N THR A 168 -26.11 -12.72 12.60
CA THR A 168 -26.22 -11.52 13.44
C THR A 168 -27.66 -10.97 13.44
N THR A 169 -28.55 -11.56 14.24
CA THR A 169 -29.84 -10.90 14.57
C THR A 169 -29.91 -10.64 16.07
N ASP A 170 -29.67 -9.37 16.41
CA ASP A 170 -30.00 -8.59 17.62
C ASP A 170 -29.40 -8.98 18.98
N ASN A 171 -28.09 -8.80 19.15
CA ASN A 171 -27.53 -8.60 20.49
C ASN A 171 -27.91 -7.22 21.06
N ALA A 172 -28.98 -7.19 21.84
CA ALA A 172 -29.18 -6.21 22.90
C ALA A 172 -28.18 -6.49 24.05
N CYS A 173 -26.89 -6.28 23.76
CA CYS A 173 -25.89 -5.87 24.74
C CYS A 173 -25.23 -4.63 24.12
N GLY A 174 -25.89 -3.49 24.33
CA GLY A 174 -25.40 -2.19 23.90
C GLY A 174 -24.09 -1.88 24.63
N SER A 175 -22.97 -2.19 23.98
CA SER A 175 -21.65 -1.52 24.07
C SER A 175 -20.49 -2.36 23.49
N ALA A 176 -20.68 -3.22 22.48
CA ALA A 176 -19.55 -4.00 21.94
C ALA A 176 -19.58 -4.41 20.45
N MET A 177 -20.59 -4.07 19.65
CA MET A 177 -20.51 -4.23 18.17
C MET A 177 -20.68 -2.92 17.38
N ALA A 178 -20.90 -1.80 18.08
CA ALA A 178 -20.93 -0.46 17.50
C ALA A 178 -20.11 0.52 18.36
N SER A 179 -18.89 0.13 18.74
CA SER A 179 -17.80 1.03 19.16
C SER A 179 -16.60 0.17 19.57
N ARG A 180 -15.45 0.46 18.95
CA ARG A 180 -14.20 -0.33 18.96
C ARG A 180 -14.23 -1.57 18.04
N MET A 181 -14.34 -1.30 16.73
CA MET A 181 -13.24 -1.72 15.86
C MET A 181 -11.97 -0.97 16.33
N VAL A 182 -11.47 -1.32 17.51
CA VAL A 182 -10.04 -1.27 17.75
C VAL A 182 -9.61 -2.64 17.29
N SER A 183 -9.54 -2.79 15.97
CA SER A 183 -8.46 -3.58 15.45
C SER A 183 -7.20 -2.90 16.03
N VAL A 184 -6.67 -3.46 17.12
CA VAL A 184 -5.27 -3.83 17.00
C VAL A 184 -5.35 -4.82 15.84
N PRO A 185 -4.99 -4.42 14.62
CA PRO A 185 -4.95 -5.42 13.58
C PRO A 185 -3.99 -6.46 14.12
N ALA A 186 -4.40 -7.72 14.11
CA ALA A 186 -3.42 -8.75 13.87
C ALA A 186 -2.60 -8.20 12.71
N VAL A 187 -1.34 -7.86 12.99
CA VAL A 187 -0.38 -7.48 11.96
C VAL A 187 -0.57 -8.54 10.90
N GLN A 188 -1.10 -8.16 9.72
CA GLN A 188 -1.04 -9.03 8.56
C GLN A 188 0.42 -9.49 8.55
N THR A 189 0.65 -10.80 8.69
CA THR A 189 2.00 -11.34 8.61
C THR A 189 2.61 -10.76 7.36
N HIS A 190 3.55 -9.83 7.54
CA HIS A 190 4.15 -9.10 6.43
C HIS A 190 4.69 -10.13 5.46
N ILE A 191 4.41 -9.94 4.17
CA ILE A 191 4.88 -10.85 3.13
C ILE A 191 6.39 -10.62 3.04
N SER A 192 7.18 -11.41 3.77
CA SER A 192 8.62 -11.49 3.53
C SER A 192 8.80 -12.20 2.20
N LEU A 193 9.12 -11.43 1.17
CA LEU A 193 9.42 -11.93 -0.17
C LEU A 193 10.89 -12.35 -0.21
N ASP A 194 11.13 -13.66 -0.30
CA ASP A 194 12.45 -14.22 -0.56
C ASP A 194 12.62 -14.51 -2.06
N PHE A 195 13.86 -14.52 -2.53
CA PHE A 195 14.21 -14.78 -3.92
C PHE A 195 15.54 -15.52 -4.00
N GLU A 196 15.71 -16.31 -5.05
CA GLU A 196 16.96 -17.01 -5.33
C GLU A 196 17.73 -16.34 -6.47
N THR A 197 19.01 -16.10 -6.25
CA THR A 197 19.94 -15.54 -7.24
C THR A 197 21.21 -16.40 -7.25
N PHE A 198 21.72 -16.67 -8.44
CA PHE A 198 22.96 -17.44 -8.62
C PHE A 198 24.16 -16.56 -8.95
N VAL A 199 23.92 -15.28 -9.20
CA VAL A 199 24.94 -14.31 -9.65
C VAL A 199 25.29 -13.30 -8.56
N PHE A 200 24.29 -12.81 -7.83
CA PHE A 200 24.48 -11.72 -6.87
C PHE A 200 24.44 -12.21 -5.42
N LYS A 201 25.09 -11.44 -4.55
CA LYS A 201 25.06 -11.71 -3.12
C LYS A 201 23.74 -11.19 -2.54
N LYS A 202 22.88 -12.13 -2.10
CA LYS A 202 21.69 -11.83 -1.29
C LYS A 202 22.11 -11.43 0.13
N GLU A 203 21.63 -10.30 0.61
CA GLU A 203 21.85 -9.81 1.97
C GLU A 203 20.53 -9.69 2.72
N LYS A 204 20.53 -10.03 4.01
CA LYS A 204 19.36 -9.91 4.87
C LYS A 204 19.45 -8.62 5.68
N VAL A 205 18.36 -7.87 5.71
CA VAL A 205 18.20 -6.67 6.55
C VAL A 205 17.02 -6.88 7.50
N SER A 206 17.13 -6.36 8.73
CA SER A 206 16.05 -6.44 9.71
C SER A 206 15.47 -5.05 9.93
N LEU A 207 14.22 -4.87 9.52
CA LEU A 207 13.51 -3.60 9.58
C LEU A 207 12.36 -3.75 10.57
N ALA A 208 12.45 -3.07 11.72
CA ALA A 208 11.45 -3.16 12.79
C ALA A 208 11.14 -4.62 13.23
N GLY A 209 12.16 -5.48 13.25
CA GLY A 209 12.03 -6.90 13.62
C GLY A 209 11.54 -7.81 12.48
N GLN A 210 11.44 -7.29 11.25
CA GLN A 210 11.06 -8.04 10.06
C GLN A 210 12.26 -8.22 9.15
N ASP A 211 12.57 -9.47 8.82
CA ASP A 211 13.65 -9.79 7.92
C ASP A 211 13.19 -9.63 6.46
N GLU A 212 13.97 -8.86 5.70
CA GLU A 212 13.81 -8.64 4.26
C GLU A 212 15.14 -8.93 3.55
N TYR A 213 15.05 -9.30 2.27
CA TYR A 213 16.23 -9.61 1.45
C TYR A 213 16.47 -8.52 0.40
N ILE A 214 17.74 -8.13 0.27
CA ILE A 214 18.19 -7.12 -0.69
C ILE A 214 19.42 -7.61 -1.47
N VAL A 215 19.71 -6.93 -2.57
CA VAL A 215 21.02 -6.96 -3.23
C VAL A 215 21.59 -5.54 -3.21
N ARG A 216 22.78 -5.36 -2.63
CA ARG A 216 23.51 -4.09 -2.73
C ARG A 216 24.05 -3.91 -4.15
N GLY A 217 23.98 -2.70 -4.67
CA GLY A 217 24.62 -2.35 -5.93
C GLY A 217 26.04 -1.84 -5.73
N GLY A 218 26.67 -1.51 -6.86
CA GLY A 218 28.03 -1.01 -6.89
C GLY A 218 28.63 -1.22 -8.28
N ARG A 219 29.52 -0.31 -8.70
CA ARG A 219 30.19 -0.42 -10.01
C ARG A 219 31.13 -1.63 -10.06
N ASP A 220 31.65 -2.06 -8.91
CA ASP A 220 32.44 -3.28 -8.75
C ASP A 220 31.68 -4.57 -9.13
N LEU A 221 30.35 -4.53 -9.17
CA LEU A 221 29.49 -5.64 -9.56
C LEU A 221 29.25 -5.73 -11.08
N PHE A 222 29.66 -4.74 -11.88
CA PHE A 222 29.38 -4.73 -13.31
C PHE A 222 30.00 -5.92 -14.06
N LYS A 223 31.11 -6.45 -13.56
CA LYS A 223 31.74 -7.69 -14.06
C LYS A 223 30.83 -8.92 -14.03
N LEU A 224 29.74 -8.89 -13.24
CA LEU A 224 28.77 -9.97 -13.11
C LEU A 224 27.60 -9.84 -14.12
N LEU A 225 27.47 -8.69 -14.80
CA LEU A 225 26.38 -8.44 -15.74
C LEU A 225 26.33 -9.44 -16.91
N PRO A 226 27.45 -9.91 -17.49
CA PRO A 226 27.40 -10.94 -18.54
C PRO A 226 26.75 -12.25 -18.07
N ASP A 227 26.99 -12.66 -16.81
CA ASP A 227 26.39 -13.85 -16.23
C ASP A 227 24.90 -13.62 -15.92
N ALA A 228 24.56 -12.46 -15.36
CA ALA A 228 23.17 -12.07 -15.07
C ALA A 228 22.31 -12.00 -16.34
N PHE A 229 22.87 -11.51 -17.45
CA PHE A 229 22.19 -11.39 -18.73
C PHE A 229 22.44 -12.56 -19.68
N LYS A 230 22.77 -13.74 -19.15
CA LYS A 230 22.99 -14.93 -19.97
C LYS A 230 21.77 -15.21 -20.87
N GLY A 231 22.04 -15.34 -22.17
CA GLY A 231 21.01 -15.55 -23.19
C GLY A 231 20.35 -14.28 -23.72
N ILE A 232 20.73 -13.10 -23.24
CA ILE A 232 20.33 -11.81 -23.80
C ILE A 232 21.41 -11.31 -24.74
N LYS A 233 21.05 -10.97 -25.98
CA LYS A 233 21.94 -10.33 -26.96
C LYS A 233 21.53 -8.90 -27.25
N GLN A 234 20.23 -8.62 -27.18
CA GLN A 234 19.68 -7.28 -27.35
C GLN A 234 18.67 -6.94 -26.24
N ILE A 235 18.88 -5.77 -25.62
CA ILE A 235 17.95 -5.12 -24.71
C ILE A 235 17.23 -4.01 -25.48
N GLY A 236 15.92 -4.16 -25.66
CA GLY A 236 15.07 -3.18 -26.34
C GLY A 236 14.47 -2.19 -25.36
N VAL A 237 14.93 -0.93 -25.37
CA VAL A 237 14.36 0.13 -24.53
C VAL A 237 13.27 0.85 -25.31
N ILE A 238 12.01 0.64 -24.94
CA ILE A 238 10.87 1.13 -25.69
C ILE A 238 10.35 2.44 -25.11
N GLY A 239 10.45 3.52 -25.87
CA GLY A 239 10.04 4.87 -25.46
C GLY A 239 11.17 5.76 -24.96
N TRP A 240 10.94 7.07 -25.00
CA TRP A 240 11.91 8.12 -24.62
C TRP A 240 11.23 9.21 -23.79
N GLY A 241 10.56 8.78 -22.71
CA GLY A 241 9.89 9.65 -21.73
C GLY A 241 10.85 10.13 -20.64
N SER A 242 10.50 9.86 -19.37
CA SER A 242 11.36 10.19 -18.21
C SER A 242 12.36 9.06 -17.93
N GLN A 243 11.89 7.82 -17.78
CA GLN A 243 12.74 6.65 -17.48
C GLN A 243 13.59 6.18 -18.68
N GLY A 244 13.02 6.16 -19.89
CA GLY A 244 13.68 5.67 -21.11
C GLY A 244 15.09 6.23 -21.36
N PRO A 245 15.29 7.57 -21.38
CA PRO A 245 16.60 8.16 -21.59
C PRO A 245 17.62 7.78 -20.50
N ALA A 246 17.20 7.76 -19.24
CA ALA A 246 18.07 7.47 -18.11
C ALA A 246 18.52 6.01 -18.12
N GLN A 247 17.56 5.09 -18.24
CA GLN A 247 17.85 3.66 -18.20
C GLN A 247 18.64 3.19 -19.42
N ALA A 248 18.31 3.68 -20.63
CA ALA A 248 19.06 3.33 -21.83
C ALA A 248 20.54 3.74 -21.70
N GLN A 249 20.81 4.96 -21.24
CA GLN A 249 22.18 5.44 -21.06
C GLN A 249 22.92 4.70 -19.94
N ASN A 250 22.27 4.46 -18.78
CA ASN A 250 22.91 3.75 -17.68
C ASN A 250 23.25 2.31 -18.08
N LEU A 251 22.30 1.57 -18.69
CA LEU A 251 22.52 0.22 -19.22
C LEU A 251 23.68 0.19 -20.22
N ARG A 252 23.69 1.10 -21.20
CA ARG A 252 24.77 1.19 -22.19
C ARG A 252 26.12 1.40 -21.51
N ASP A 253 26.19 2.36 -20.58
CA ASP A 253 27.43 2.70 -19.89
C ASP A 253 27.93 1.51 -19.04
N SER A 254 27.05 0.88 -18.24
CA SER A 254 27.38 -0.28 -17.40
C SER A 254 27.81 -1.50 -18.21
N LEU A 255 27.16 -1.77 -19.35
CA LEU A 255 27.53 -2.88 -20.23
C LEU A 255 28.88 -2.63 -20.92
N ALA A 256 29.17 -1.38 -21.29
CA ALA A 256 30.48 -1.00 -21.81
C ALA A 256 31.59 -1.20 -20.76
N ASP A 257 31.34 -0.80 -19.51
CA ASP A 257 32.27 -1.03 -18.39
C ASP A 257 32.48 -2.53 -18.09
N ALA A 258 31.41 -3.32 -18.21
CA ALA A 258 31.45 -4.78 -18.10
C ALA A 258 32.09 -5.48 -19.30
N LYS A 259 32.43 -4.74 -20.37
CA LYS A 259 32.90 -5.26 -21.66
C LYS A 259 31.96 -6.32 -22.27
N SER A 260 30.66 -6.13 -22.07
CA SER A 260 29.62 -6.97 -22.67
C SER A 260 29.36 -6.58 -24.13
N ASP A 261 29.00 -7.55 -24.95
CA ASP A 261 28.60 -7.40 -26.35
C ASP A 261 27.09 -7.16 -26.54
N ILE A 262 26.34 -7.05 -25.44
CA ILE A 262 24.89 -6.81 -25.46
C ILE A 262 24.57 -5.43 -26.06
N ILE A 263 23.66 -5.41 -27.02
CA ILE A 263 23.21 -4.17 -27.68
C ILE A 263 22.02 -3.59 -26.91
N VAL A 264 22.13 -2.32 -26.49
CA VAL A 264 20.99 -1.54 -26.00
C VAL A 264 20.39 -0.77 -27.18
N LYS A 265 19.22 -1.19 -27.64
CA LYS A 265 18.51 -0.59 -28.79
C LYS A 265 17.26 0.14 -28.35
N VAL A 266 17.13 1.40 -28.73
CA VAL A 266 15.96 2.24 -28.44
C VAL A 266 14.90 2.06 -29.53
N GLY A 267 13.67 1.76 -29.13
CA GLY A 267 12.52 1.62 -30.02
C GLY A 267 11.55 2.79 -29.87
N LEU A 268 11.32 3.55 -30.94
CA LEU A 268 10.38 4.67 -30.96
C LEU A 268 9.31 4.49 -32.02
N ARG A 269 8.10 4.99 -31.75
CA ARG A 269 7.03 5.04 -32.75
C ARG A 269 7.43 5.94 -33.93
N LYS A 270 7.04 5.57 -35.14
CA LYS A 270 7.22 6.40 -36.34
C LYS A 270 6.72 7.83 -36.12
N GLY A 271 7.54 8.82 -36.48
CA GLY A 271 7.23 10.24 -36.30
C GLY A 271 7.36 10.75 -34.86
N SER A 272 7.97 9.99 -33.94
CA SER A 272 8.28 10.47 -32.60
C SER A 272 9.19 11.70 -32.66
N ARG A 273 8.88 12.73 -31.87
CA ARG A 273 9.75 13.92 -31.72
C ARG A 273 11.06 13.60 -30.98
N SER A 274 11.13 12.46 -30.31
CA SER A 274 12.28 12.07 -29.49
C SER A 274 13.39 11.36 -30.27
N PHE A 275 13.27 11.17 -31.59
CA PHE A 275 14.35 10.58 -32.39
C PHE A 275 15.63 11.42 -32.30
N ASP A 276 15.51 12.74 -32.43
CA ASP A 276 16.67 13.65 -32.36
C ASP A 276 17.33 13.65 -30.98
N GLU A 277 16.53 13.57 -29.91
CA GLU A 277 17.04 13.46 -28.54
C GLU A 277 17.77 12.13 -28.28
N ALA A 278 17.25 11.02 -28.83
CA ALA A 278 17.93 9.73 -28.74
C ALA A 278 19.27 9.75 -29.49
N ARG A 279 19.32 10.38 -30.67
CA ARG A 279 20.56 10.61 -31.44
C ARG A 279 21.55 11.49 -30.69
N ALA A 280 21.08 12.59 -30.08
CA ALA A 280 21.91 13.46 -29.26
C ALA A 280 22.50 12.71 -28.03
N ALA A 281 21.79 11.72 -27.51
CA ALA A 281 22.28 10.84 -26.44
C ALA A 281 23.17 9.69 -26.93
N GLY A 282 23.45 9.58 -28.23
CA GLY A 282 24.34 8.58 -28.84
C GLY A 282 23.67 7.31 -29.35
N PHE A 283 22.33 7.26 -29.42
CA PHE A 283 21.59 6.15 -30.01
C PHE A 283 21.22 6.49 -31.45
N SER A 284 21.71 5.74 -32.45
CA SER A 284 21.46 6.04 -33.86
C SER A 284 21.07 4.81 -34.69
N GLU A 285 20.46 5.05 -35.83
CA GLU A 285 20.14 4.00 -36.79
C GLU A 285 21.43 3.38 -37.37
N GLU A 286 22.46 4.20 -37.57
CA GLU A 286 23.74 3.79 -38.18
C GLU A 286 24.50 2.78 -37.34
N ASN A 287 24.51 2.93 -36.01
CA ASN A 287 25.15 1.99 -35.10
C ASN A 287 24.19 0.89 -34.61
N GLY A 288 22.98 0.81 -35.18
CA GLY A 288 21.99 -0.21 -34.86
C GLY A 288 21.32 -0.06 -33.49
N THR A 289 21.49 1.07 -32.80
CA THR A 289 20.98 1.28 -31.43
C THR A 289 19.73 2.15 -31.35
N LEU A 290 19.17 2.58 -32.49
CA LEU A 290 17.87 3.26 -32.58
C LEU A 290 17.05 2.70 -33.75
N GLY A 291 15.74 2.53 -33.57
CA GLY A 291 14.86 2.04 -34.63
C GLY A 291 13.37 2.15 -34.32
N ASP A 292 12.56 1.54 -35.18
CA ASP A 292 11.10 1.43 -34.97
C ASP A 292 10.80 0.56 -33.75
N ILE A 293 9.77 0.95 -33.00
CA ILE A 293 9.29 0.24 -31.82
C ILE A 293 9.05 -1.26 -32.07
N TRP A 294 8.38 -1.62 -33.18
CA TRP A 294 7.97 -3.00 -33.42
C TRP A 294 9.14 -3.88 -33.85
N GLU A 295 10.05 -3.32 -34.67
CA GLU A 295 11.30 -3.99 -35.04
C GLU A 295 12.18 -4.24 -33.80
N THR A 296 12.31 -3.24 -32.93
CA THR A 296 13.08 -3.38 -31.69
C THR A 296 12.48 -4.44 -30.76
N ILE A 297 11.15 -4.47 -30.57
CA ILE A 297 10.49 -5.50 -29.75
C ILE A 297 10.76 -6.90 -30.33
N SER A 298 10.58 -7.10 -31.64
CA SER A 298 10.81 -8.40 -32.26
C SER A 298 12.28 -8.83 -32.31
N GLY A 299 13.22 -7.87 -32.25
CA GLY A 299 14.66 -8.14 -32.23
C GLY A 299 15.22 -8.41 -30.83
N SER A 300 14.51 -8.06 -29.76
CA SER A 300 15.05 -8.10 -28.40
C SER A 300 14.75 -9.38 -27.64
N ASP A 301 15.65 -9.73 -26.73
CA ASP A 301 15.52 -10.86 -25.80
C ASP A 301 15.04 -10.39 -24.42
N LEU A 302 15.35 -9.13 -24.08
CA LEU A 302 14.76 -8.37 -22.98
C LEU A 302 14.14 -7.09 -23.54
N VAL A 303 12.85 -6.89 -23.36
CA VAL A 303 12.11 -5.69 -23.78
C VAL A 303 11.75 -4.86 -22.55
N LEU A 304 12.33 -3.67 -22.41
CA LEU A 304 11.99 -2.72 -21.36
C LEU A 304 10.90 -1.77 -21.84
N LEU A 305 9.68 -1.91 -21.31
CA LEU A 305 8.53 -1.15 -21.76
C LEU A 305 8.41 0.18 -20.98
N LEU A 306 9.06 1.23 -21.47
CA LEU A 306 9.19 2.54 -20.80
C LEU A 306 8.41 3.66 -21.52
N ILE A 307 7.27 3.31 -22.10
CA ILE A 307 6.25 4.23 -22.63
C ILE A 307 5.26 4.64 -21.53
N SER A 308 4.41 5.63 -21.78
CA SER A 308 3.38 6.02 -20.81
C SER A 308 2.44 4.86 -20.48
N ASP A 309 2.00 4.78 -19.24
CA ASP A 309 1.16 3.69 -18.74
C ASP A 309 -0.16 3.56 -19.50
N ALA A 310 -0.78 4.69 -19.86
CA ALA A 310 -1.95 4.70 -20.74
C ALA A 310 -1.65 4.12 -22.14
N ALA A 311 -0.46 4.37 -22.70
CA ALA A 311 -0.06 3.77 -23.97
C ALA A 311 0.20 2.26 -23.83
N GLN A 312 0.72 1.79 -22.69
CA GLN A 312 0.81 0.35 -22.41
C GLN A 312 -0.59 -0.29 -22.40
N ALA A 313 -1.53 0.31 -21.69
CA ALA A 313 -2.92 -0.15 -21.59
C ALA A 313 -3.64 -0.19 -22.96
N ASP A 314 -3.34 0.75 -23.85
CA ASP A 314 -3.95 0.81 -25.18
C ASP A 314 -3.25 -0.11 -26.21
N ASN A 315 -2.02 -0.58 -25.96
CA ASN A 315 -1.21 -1.28 -26.98
C ASN A 315 -0.65 -2.64 -26.54
N TYR A 316 -0.97 -3.14 -25.34
CA TYR A 316 -0.38 -4.39 -24.81
C TYR A 316 -0.56 -5.58 -25.75
N GLU A 317 -1.72 -5.73 -26.39
CA GLU A 317 -1.99 -6.86 -27.32
C GLU A 317 -1.00 -6.87 -28.49
N LYS A 318 -0.74 -5.69 -29.05
CA LYS A 318 0.22 -5.52 -30.13
C LYS A 318 1.64 -5.72 -29.63
N ILE A 319 2.00 -5.21 -28.45
CA ILE A 319 3.33 -5.45 -27.88
C ILE A 319 3.57 -6.95 -27.72
N PHE A 320 2.61 -7.67 -27.13
CA PHE A 320 2.68 -9.11 -26.92
C PHE A 320 2.79 -9.89 -28.23
N SER A 321 2.10 -9.47 -29.30
CA SER A 321 2.17 -10.15 -30.59
C SER A 321 3.53 -10.03 -31.30
N TYR A 322 4.32 -9.00 -30.98
CA TYR A 322 5.65 -8.79 -31.56
C TYR A 322 6.78 -9.41 -30.73
N MET A 323 6.51 -9.82 -29.49
CA MET A 323 7.51 -10.42 -28.62
C MET A 323 7.90 -11.83 -29.09
N LYS A 324 9.21 -12.12 -29.04
CA LYS A 324 9.71 -13.48 -29.26
C LYS A 324 9.20 -14.44 -28.17
N PRO A 325 8.89 -15.70 -28.50
CA PRO A 325 8.69 -16.72 -27.47
C PRO A 325 9.93 -16.87 -26.58
N ASN A 326 9.70 -17.11 -25.29
CA ASN A 326 10.72 -17.25 -24.24
C ASN A 326 11.62 -16.02 -24.02
N SER A 327 11.24 -14.85 -24.54
CA SER A 327 11.89 -13.59 -24.18
C SER A 327 11.31 -13.02 -22.88
N ILE A 328 11.89 -11.91 -22.41
CA ILE A 328 11.56 -11.28 -21.14
C ILE A 328 10.97 -9.90 -21.39
N LEU A 329 9.79 -9.64 -20.79
CA LEU A 329 9.22 -8.31 -20.67
C LEU A 329 9.63 -7.71 -19.32
N GLY A 330 10.35 -6.60 -19.36
CA GLY A 330 10.71 -5.79 -18.20
C GLY A 330 9.83 -4.55 -18.11
N LEU A 331 9.23 -4.33 -16.94
CA LEU A 331 8.45 -3.13 -16.61
C LEU A 331 9.16 -2.31 -15.53
N SER A 332 9.04 -0.99 -15.55
CA SER A 332 9.47 -0.15 -14.41
C SER A 332 8.30 0.39 -13.60
N HIS A 333 7.13 -0.21 -13.78
CA HIS A 333 5.92 0.05 -13.02
C HIS A 333 4.90 -1.08 -13.28
N GLY A 334 4.17 -1.53 -12.26
CA GLY A 334 3.18 -2.60 -12.33
C GLY A 334 1.81 -2.18 -12.89
N PHE A 335 1.65 -0.94 -13.36
CA PHE A 335 0.38 -0.43 -13.91
C PHE A 335 -0.28 -1.36 -14.92
N LEU A 336 0.51 -1.95 -15.84
CA LEU A 336 -0.03 -2.85 -16.86
C LEU A 336 -0.66 -4.10 -16.26
N LEU A 337 -0.11 -4.64 -15.16
CA LEU A 337 -0.74 -5.75 -14.43
C LEU A 337 -2.10 -5.31 -13.89
N GLY A 338 -2.18 -4.18 -13.17
CA GLY A 338 -3.44 -3.69 -12.64
C GLY A 338 -4.49 -3.40 -13.74
N HIS A 339 -4.04 -2.92 -14.91
CA HIS A 339 -4.91 -2.76 -16.07
C HIS A 339 -5.47 -4.10 -16.58
N LEU A 340 -4.60 -5.10 -16.76
CA LEU A 340 -5.00 -6.45 -17.21
C LEU A 340 -5.96 -7.10 -16.21
N GLN A 341 -5.64 -7.04 -14.91
CA GLN A 341 -6.51 -7.52 -13.83
C GLN A 341 -7.90 -6.86 -13.88
N SER A 342 -7.99 -5.55 -14.14
CA SER A 342 -9.28 -4.85 -14.28
C SER A 342 -10.14 -5.33 -15.47
N LYS A 343 -9.53 -6.07 -16.41
CA LYS A 343 -10.19 -6.71 -17.55
C LYS A 343 -10.35 -8.22 -17.38
N GLY A 344 -9.92 -8.80 -16.25
CA GLY A 344 -9.89 -10.25 -16.05
C GLY A 344 -8.84 -10.96 -16.93
N LEU A 345 -7.78 -10.25 -17.31
CA LEU A 345 -6.69 -10.75 -18.16
C LEU A 345 -5.38 -10.85 -17.36
N ASP A 346 -4.40 -11.53 -17.95
CA ASP A 346 -3.03 -11.67 -17.44
C ASP A 346 -2.05 -11.68 -18.62
N PHE A 347 -0.75 -11.65 -18.35
CA PHE A 347 0.31 -11.68 -19.36
C PHE A 347 0.36 -13.01 -20.14
N PRO A 348 0.88 -13.02 -21.38
CA PRO A 348 1.07 -14.25 -22.16
C PRO A 348 1.94 -15.27 -21.43
N LYS A 349 1.59 -16.56 -21.50
CA LYS A 349 2.29 -17.65 -20.78
C LYS A 349 3.65 -18.06 -21.35
N ASN A 350 4.01 -17.55 -22.53
CA ASN A 350 5.21 -17.92 -23.28
C ASN A 350 6.35 -16.89 -23.17
N ILE A 351 6.31 -15.96 -22.22
CA ILE A 351 7.34 -14.93 -21.98
C ILE A 351 7.60 -14.79 -20.49
N SER A 352 8.80 -14.45 -20.03
CA SER A 352 8.98 -14.03 -18.63
C SER A 352 8.51 -12.59 -18.45
N VAL A 353 8.03 -12.25 -17.25
CA VAL A 353 7.59 -10.91 -16.89
C VAL A 353 8.25 -10.51 -15.58
N ILE A 354 9.09 -9.48 -15.65
CA ILE A 354 9.84 -8.93 -14.52
C ILE A 354 9.60 -7.44 -14.40
N ALA A 355 9.91 -6.89 -13.23
CA ALA A 355 10.02 -5.45 -13.05
C ALA A 355 11.26 -5.05 -12.28
N VAL A 356 11.76 -3.87 -12.62
CA VAL A 356 12.74 -3.09 -11.86
C VAL A 356 12.24 -1.66 -11.85
N CYS A 357 11.85 -1.18 -10.67
CA CYS A 357 11.17 0.09 -10.49
C CYS A 357 12.05 1.02 -9.65
N PRO A 358 12.81 1.94 -10.29
CA PRO A 358 13.56 2.96 -9.57
C PRO A 358 12.62 3.85 -8.76
N LYS A 359 12.90 3.99 -7.46
CA LYS A 359 12.19 4.84 -6.49
C LYS A 359 12.63 6.29 -6.57
N GLY A 360 12.43 6.83 -7.77
CA GLY A 360 12.81 8.17 -8.16
C GLY A 360 12.58 8.45 -9.65
N MET A 361 12.47 9.74 -9.98
CA MET A 361 12.24 10.17 -11.36
C MET A 361 13.41 9.85 -12.30
N GLY A 362 13.15 9.66 -13.59
CA GLY A 362 14.20 9.34 -14.57
C GLY A 362 15.42 10.29 -14.55
N PRO A 363 15.24 11.63 -14.48
CA PRO A 363 16.35 12.56 -14.32
C PRO A 363 17.27 12.28 -13.13
N SER A 364 16.71 11.87 -11.96
CA SER A 364 17.52 11.54 -10.78
C SER A 364 18.27 10.22 -10.96
N VAL A 365 17.65 9.22 -11.60
CA VAL A 365 18.31 7.95 -11.99
C VAL A 365 19.57 8.21 -12.82
N ARG A 366 19.52 9.11 -13.80
CA ARG A 366 20.71 9.44 -14.61
C ARG A 366 21.71 10.28 -13.83
N ARG A 367 21.25 11.31 -13.12
CA ARG A 367 22.13 12.28 -12.46
C ARG A 367 22.99 11.62 -11.38
N LEU A 368 22.37 10.83 -10.50
CA LEU A 368 23.09 10.11 -9.44
C LEU A 368 24.03 9.04 -10.02
N TYR A 369 23.62 8.33 -11.07
CA TYR A 369 24.50 7.38 -11.77
C TYR A 369 25.78 8.05 -12.29
N VAL A 370 25.64 9.24 -12.87
CA VAL A 370 26.79 10.03 -13.35
C VAL A 370 27.65 10.52 -12.18
N GLN A 371 27.07 11.06 -11.11
CA GLN A 371 27.80 11.44 -9.89
C GLN A 371 28.54 10.24 -9.26
N GLY A 372 27.97 9.05 -9.39
CA GLY A 372 28.50 7.80 -8.87
C GLY A 372 29.71 7.24 -9.61
N ARG A 373 30.11 7.82 -10.77
CA ARG A 373 31.28 7.35 -11.54
C ARG A 373 32.61 7.55 -10.80
N GLU A 374 32.69 8.60 -9.99
CA GLU A 374 33.91 8.96 -9.24
C GLU A 374 34.04 8.20 -7.91
N ILE A 375 33.04 7.39 -7.55
CA ILE A 375 33.01 6.54 -6.36
C ILE A 375 32.56 5.12 -6.75
N ASN A 376 32.32 4.22 -5.78
CA ASN A 376 31.82 2.87 -6.08
C ASN A 376 30.32 2.83 -6.45
N GLY A 377 29.86 3.80 -7.26
CA GLY A 377 28.46 3.93 -7.66
C GLY A 377 27.64 4.82 -6.73
N ALA A 378 26.62 5.41 -7.33
CA ALA A 378 25.52 6.11 -6.70
C ALA A 378 24.33 6.02 -7.68
N GLY A 379 23.12 6.13 -7.18
CA GLY A 379 21.93 5.97 -8.00
C GLY A 379 20.66 6.06 -7.17
N ILE A 380 19.57 5.63 -7.78
CA ILE A 380 18.26 5.54 -7.15
C ILE A 380 18.00 4.09 -6.75
N ASN A 381 17.54 3.86 -5.52
CA ASN A 381 17.14 2.53 -5.06
C ASN A 381 16.04 1.99 -5.96
N SER A 382 16.00 0.67 -6.17
CA SER A 382 14.94 0.05 -6.96
C SER A 382 14.26 -1.05 -6.18
N SER A 383 12.95 -1.20 -6.37
CA SER A 383 12.31 -2.48 -6.12
C SER A 383 12.44 -3.37 -7.35
N PHE A 384 12.37 -4.69 -7.17
CA PHE A 384 12.23 -5.62 -8.29
C PHE A 384 11.17 -6.67 -7.99
N GLY A 385 10.53 -7.20 -9.04
CA GLY A 385 9.55 -8.28 -8.92
C GLY A 385 9.62 -9.24 -10.10
N VAL A 386 9.34 -10.51 -9.85
CA VAL A 386 9.23 -11.55 -10.88
C VAL A 386 7.79 -12.05 -10.87
N HIS A 387 7.02 -11.66 -11.89
CA HIS A 387 5.61 -12.06 -12.03
C HIS A 387 5.48 -13.41 -12.73
N GLN A 388 6.31 -13.64 -13.75
CA GLN A 388 6.34 -14.90 -14.49
C GLN A 388 7.78 -15.23 -14.88
N ASP A 389 8.21 -16.47 -14.64
CA ASP A 389 9.51 -16.98 -15.06
C ASP A 389 9.32 -18.27 -15.87
N VAL A 390 9.69 -18.23 -17.15
CA VAL A 390 9.48 -19.36 -18.09
C VAL A 390 10.69 -20.28 -18.23
N ASP A 391 11.87 -19.85 -17.77
CA ASP A 391 13.12 -20.60 -17.99
C ASP A 391 14.16 -20.50 -16.85
N GLY A 392 13.82 -19.85 -15.73
CA GLY A 392 14.64 -19.78 -14.52
C GLY A 392 15.63 -18.62 -14.51
N ARG A 393 15.66 -17.76 -15.54
CA ARG A 393 16.60 -16.63 -15.64
C ARG A 393 16.06 -15.31 -15.10
N ALA A 394 14.76 -15.24 -14.80
CA ALA A 394 14.06 -13.96 -14.59
C ALA A 394 14.65 -13.16 -13.42
N THR A 395 14.95 -13.80 -12.29
CA THR A 395 15.49 -13.13 -11.10
C THR A 395 16.85 -12.50 -11.36
N ASP A 396 17.81 -13.25 -11.92
CA ASP A 396 19.16 -12.73 -12.18
C ASP A 396 19.15 -11.64 -13.26
N VAL A 397 18.27 -11.74 -14.26
CA VAL A 397 18.09 -10.67 -15.27
C VAL A 397 17.52 -9.40 -14.62
N ALA A 398 16.54 -9.52 -13.72
CA ALA A 398 15.99 -8.37 -13.01
C ALA A 398 17.03 -7.71 -12.09
N LEU A 399 17.78 -8.50 -11.33
CA LEU A 399 18.87 -8.00 -10.48
C LEU A 399 20.00 -7.37 -11.31
N GLY A 400 20.39 -8.00 -12.41
CA GLY A 400 21.39 -7.46 -13.35
C GLY A 400 20.96 -6.13 -13.96
N TRP A 401 19.68 -6.01 -14.33
CA TRP A 401 19.09 -4.76 -14.79
C TRP A 401 19.17 -3.69 -13.70
N SER A 402 18.72 -3.97 -12.47
CA SER A 402 18.78 -3.02 -11.35
C SER A 402 20.21 -2.56 -11.04
N VAL A 403 21.17 -3.50 -10.98
CA VAL A 403 22.59 -3.18 -10.76
C VAL A 403 23.14 -2.31 -11.89
N ALA A 404 22.80 -2.60 -13.15
CA ALA A 404 23.21 -1.80 -14.30
C ALA A 404 22.54 -0.41 -14.37
N LEU A 405 21.44 -0.19 -13.64
CA LEU A 405 20.90 1.17 -13.45
C LEU A 405 21.66 1.96 -12.39
N GLY A 406 22.50 1.30 -11.58
CA GLY A 406 23.27 1.89 -10.48
C GLY A 406 22.55 1.93 -9.14
N SER A 407 21.53 1.09 -8.94
CA SER A 407 20.75 1.10 -7.69
C SER A 407 21.59 0.79 -6.45
N PRO A 408 21.67 1.68 -5.44
CA PRO A 408 22.48 1.46 -4.23
C PRO A 408 22.09 0.18 -3.48
N PHE A 409 20.79 -0.09 -3.40
CA PHE A 409 20.27 -1.40 -3.08
C PHE A 409 18.99 -1.69 -3.88
N THR A 410 18.72 -2.98 -4.04
CA THR A 410 17.55 -3.53 -4.71
C THR A 410 16.78 -4.40 -3.74
N PHE A 411 15.48 -4.15 -3.54
CA PHE A 411 14.63 -4.93 -2.63
C PHE A 411 13.50 -5.64 -3.38
N ALA A 412 13.07 -6.80 -2.89
CA ALA A 412 12.00 -7.57 -3.54
C ALA A 412 10.62 -6.99 -3.27
N THR A 413 9.77 -7.02 -4.31
CA THR A 413 8.33 -6.74 -4.25
C THR A 413 7.60 -7.62 -5.29
N THR A 414 6.29 -7.45 -5.41
CA THR A 414 5.50 -7.98 -6.53
C THR A 414 5.02 -6.83 -7.41
N LEU A 415 4.69 -7.09 -8.67
CA LEU A 415 4.05 -6.09 -9.53
C LEU A 415 2.79 -5.49 -8.89
N GLU A 416 2.04 -6.32 -8.14
CA GLU A 416 0.79 -5.90 -7.50
C GLU A 416 1.03 -4.94 -6.33
N GLN A 417 1.96 -5.29 -5.45
CA GLN A 417 2.32 -4.40 -4.34
C GLN A 417 2.96 -3.12 -4.87
N GLU A 418 3.82 -3.23 -5.88
CA GLU A 418 4.49 -2.07 -6.47
C GLU A 418 3.51 -1.08 -7.09
N TYR A 419 2.55 -1.52 -7.92
CA TYR A 419 1.64 -0.54 -8.53
C TYR A 419 0.73 0.08 -7.47
N LYS A 420 0.36 -0.67 -6.41
CA LYS A 420 -0.47 -0.15 -5.33
C LYS A 420 0.26 0.91 -4.54
N SER A 421 1.52 0.66 -4.15
CA SER A 421 2.29 1.63 -3.37
C SER A 421 2.71 2.83 -4.21
N ASP A 422 3.15 2.62 -5.46
CA ASP A 422 3.73 3.65 -6.33
C ASP A 422 2.66 4.66 -6.80
N ILE A 423 1.56 4.19 -7.42
CA ILE A 423 0.45 5.06 -7.88
C ILE A 423 -0.13 5.85 -6.69
N PHE A 424 -0.22 5.22 -5.53
CA PHE A 424 -0.65 5.85 -4.28
C PHE A 424 0.37 6.88 -3.78
N GLY A 425 1.66 6.55 -3.73
CA GLY A 425 2.74 7.39 -3.22
C GLY A 425 2.86 8.69 -4.01
N GLU A 426 2.82 8.62 -5.35
CA GLU A 426 2.86 9.79 -6.24
C GLU A 426 1.63 10.71 -6.07
N ARG A 427 0.53 10.23 -5.49
CA ARG A 427 -0.66 11.03 -5.11
C ARG A 427 -0.57 11.53 -3.67
N GLY A 428 0.08 10.75 -2.83
CA GLY A 428 0.40 11.06 -1.44
C GLY A 428 1.62 11.99 -1.33
N ILE A 429 2.48 11.72 -0.34
CA ILE A 429 3.58 12.58 0.11
C ILE A 429 4.57 12.95 -1.00
N LEU A 430 4.73 12.09 -2.01
CA LEU A 430 5.78 12.27 -3.03
C LEU A 430 5.51 13.49 -3.91
N LEU A 431 4.25 13.73 -4.31
CA LEU A 431 3.89 14.86 -5.19
C LEU A 431 2.56 15.53 -4.81
N GLY A 432 1.46 14.79 -4.86
CA GLY A 432 0.11 15.36 -4.71
C GLY A 432 -0.12 16.00 -3.34
N ALA A 433 0.08 15.24 -2.27
CA ALA A 433 -0.21 15.71 -0.92
C ALA A 433 0.73 16.81 -0.45
N VAL A 434 2.03 16.75 -0.79
CA VAL A 434 2.96 17.84 -0.47
C VAL A 434 2.61 19.12 -1.25
N HIS A 435 2.15 19.03 -2.50
CA HIS A 435 1.63 20.19 -3.24
C HIS A 435 0.39 20.78 -2.54
N GLY A 436 -0.56 19.95 -2.13
CA GLY A 436 -1.75 20.40 -1.39
C GLY A 436 -1.42 21.07 -0.05
N ILE A 437 -0.47 20.50 0.71
CA ILE A 437 0.00 21.07 1.99
C ILE A 437 0.58 22.46 1.79
N VAL A 438 1.51 22.64 0.83
CA VAL A 438 2.20 23.92 0.69
C VAL A 438 1.26 25.03 0.21
N GLU A 439 0.27 24.70 -0.63
CA GLU A 439 -0.77 25.65 -1.04
C GLU A 439 -1.67 26.06 0.14
N SER A 440 -2.12 25.09 0.94
CA SER A 440 -2.96 25.34 2.13
C SER A 440 -2.23 26.19 3.18
N LEU A 441 -1.00 25.80 3.54
CA LEU A 441 -0.21 26.50 4.55
C LEU A 441 0.24 27.88 4.08
N PHE A 442 0.62 28.05 2.81
CA PHE A 442 0.94 29.37 2.26
C PHE A 442 -0.26 30.30 2.39
N ARG A 443 -1.45 29.82 2.03
CA ARG A 443 -2.70 30.59 2.16
C ARG A 443 -2.96 30.95 3.62
N ARG A 444 -2.91 29.97 4.54
CA ARG A 444 -3.09 30.20 5.98
C ARG A 444 -2.13 31.25 6.52
N TYR A 445 -0.84 31.16 6.19
CA TYR A 445 0.16 32.08 6.71
C TYR A 445 -0.05 33.50 6.20
N THR A 446 -0.37 33.66 4.92
CA THR A 446 -0.66 34.99 4.36
C THR A 446 -1.97 35.59 4.89
N GLU A 447 -3.01 34.79 5.11
CA GLU A 447 -4.27 35.23 5.74
C GLU A 447 -4.06 35.68 7.19
N ASN A 448 -3.10 35.08 7.90
CA ASN A 448 -2.69 35.47 9.24
C ASN A 448 -1.63 36.60 9.26
N GLY A 449 -1.43 37.30 8.15
CA GLY A 449 -0.59 38.50 8.09
C GLY A 449 0.90 38.26 7.84
N MET A 450 1.33 37.01 7.59
CA MET A 450 2.71 36.72 7.17
C MET A 450 2.94 37.25 5.75
N SER A 451 4.11 37.84 5.50
CA SER A 451 4.47 38.27 4.13
C SER A 451 4.56 37.06 3.21
N GLU A 452 4.26 37.26 1.92
CA GLU A 452 4.26 36.17 0.94
C GLU A 452 5.63 35.46 0.85
N ASP A 453 6.73 36.22 0.83
CA ASP A 453 8.08 35.67 0.76
C ASP A 453 8.39 34.80 1.99
N LEU A 454 7.98 35.23 3.18
CA LEU A 454 8.18 34.47 4.40
C LEU A 454 7.24 33.25 4.46
N ALA A 455 6.01 33.36 3.99
CA ALA A 455 5.07 32.25 3.88
C ALA A 455 5.59 31.17 2.91
N TYR A 456 6.17 31.55 1.78
CA TYR A 456 6.82 30.61 0.86
C TYR A 456 8.04 29.95 1.51
N LYS A 457 8.89 30.72 2.20
CA LYS A 457 10.05 30.16 2.92
C LYS A 457 9.64 29.19 4.03
N ASN A 458 8.65 29.54 4.83
CA ASN A 458 8.15 28.72 5.93
C ASN A 458 7.35 27.49 5.46
N THR A 459 7.05 27.37 4.16
CA THR A 459 6.37 26.19 3.57
C THR A 459 7.32 25.42 2.66
N VAL A 460 7.54 25.90 1.43
CA VAL A 460 8.26 25.17 0.39
C VAL A 460 9.75 25.04 0.72
N GLU A 461 10.43 26.14 1.08
CA GLU A 461 11.87 26.09 1.40
C GLU A 461 12.12 25.26 2.67
N CYS A 462 11.25 25.42 3.67
CA CYS A 462 11.24 24.65 4.91
C CYS A 462 11.16 23.13 4.65
N ILE A 463 10.15 22.68 3.89
CA ILE A 463 9.95 21.26 3.58
C ILE A 463 11.10 20.72 2.73
N THR A 464 11.45 21.42 1.65
CA THR A 464 12.36 20.89 0.62
C THR A 464 13.84 21.08 0.94
N GLY A 465 14.16 22.00 1.85
CA GLY A 465 15.51 22.23 2.35
C GLY A 465 15.74 21.53 3.68
N ILE A 466 15.60 22.24 4.79
CA ILE A 466 16.03 21.77 6.11
C ILE A 466 15.28 20.53 6.59
N ILE A 467 13.96 20.43 6.41
CA ILE A 467 13.20 19.23 6.82
C ILE A 467 13.68 18.01 6.02
N SER A 468 13.72 18.10 4.69
CA SER A 468 14.19 17.00 3.84
C SER A 468 15.62 16.60 4.18
N LYS A 469 16.51 17.58 4.38
CA LYS A 469 17.91 17.32 4.75
C LYS A 469 18.02 16.61 6.09
N THR A 470 17.30 17.08 7.11
CA THR A 470 17.32 16.45 8.45
C THR A 470 16.78 15.03 8.40
N ILE A 471 15.65 14.79 7.72
CA ILE A 471 15.09 13.43 7.56
C ILE A 471 16.07 12.52 6.82
N SER A 472 16.68 13.01 5.74
CA SER A 472 17.67 12.25 4.97
C SER A 472 18.90 11.89 5.82
N THR A 473 19.53 12.87 6.47
CA THR A 473 20.91 12.72 6.99
C THR A 473 21.04 12.55 8.51
N GLN A 474 20.01 12.83 9.31
CA GLN A 474 20.13 12.94 10.77
C GLN A 474 19.15 12.02 11.53
N VAL A 475 18.99 10.75 11.15
CA VAL A 475 18.13 9.79 11.91
C VAL A 475 16.61 10.10 11.76
N GLY A 476 16.19 10.48 10.55
CA GLY A 476 14.77 10.49 10.17
C GLY A 476 13.92 11.59 10.82
N MET A 477 12.62 11.32 10.95
CA MET A 477 11.61 12.30 11.39
C MET A 477 11.78 12.75 12.84
N LEU A 478 12.29 11.89 13.73
CA LEU A 478 12.50 12.24 15.13
C LEU A 478 13.52 13.37 15.29
N ALA A 479 14.53 13.45 14.45
CA ALA A 479 15.51 14.53 14.53
C ALA A 479 14.93 15.89 14.15
N VAL A 480 13.96 15.94 13.23
CA VAL A 480 13.21 17.17 12.96
C VAL A 480 12.54 17.64 14.26
N TYR A 481 11.79 16.76 14.91
CA TYR A 481 11.10 17.08 16.16
C TYR A 481 12.06 17.47 17.31
N ASN A 482 13.14 16.70 17.49
CA ASN A 482 14.11 16.92 18.56
C ASN A 482 14.96 18.19 18.36
N SER A 483 15.09 18.68 17.12
CA SER A 483 15.81 19.92 16.82
C SER A 483 15.02 21.19 17.16
N LEU A 484 13.72 21.07 17.45
CA LEU A 484 12.84 22.19 17.80
C LEU A 484 13.05 22.64 19.26
N SER A 485 12.83 23.94 19.50
CA SER A 485 12.69 24.47 20.87
C SER A 485 11.45 23.91 21.56
N GLU A 486 11.33 24.03 22.89
CA GLU A 486 10.14 23.56 23.63
C GLU A 486 8.84 24.29 23.24
N GLU A 487 8.94 25.52 22.71
CA GLU A 487 7.80 26.20 22.10
C GLU A 487 7.50 25.64 20.71
N GLY A 488 8.54 25.42 19.89
CA GLY A 488 8.40 24.80 18.57
C GLY A 488 7.84 23.38 18.64
N LYS A 489 8.21 22.58 19.66
CA LYS A 489 7.63 21.25 19.88
C LYS A 489 6.12 21.34 20.11
N ARG A 490 5.65 22.29 20.93
CA ARG A 490 4.21 22.50 21.15
C ARG A 490 3.46 22.89 19.88
N GLU A 491 4.06 23.73 19.03
CA GLU A 491 3.50 24.05 17.71
C GLU A 491 3.48 22.84 16.77
N PHE A 492 4.56 22.07 16.72
CA PHE A 492 4.66 20.82 15.96
C PHE A 492 3.58 19.84 16.40
N GLU A 493 3.46 19.61 17.71
CA GLU A 493 2.49 18.69 18.32
C GLU A 493 1.05 19.09 17.99
N THR A 494 0.75 20.38 18.05
CA THR A 494 -0.56 20.95 17.68
C THR A 494 -0.87 20.66 16.21
N ALA A 495 0.07 20.97 15.32
CA ALA A 495 -0.09 20.73 13.88
C ALA A 495 -0.18 19.24 13.54
N TYR A 496 0.67 18.42 14.14
CA TYR A 496 0.75 16.98 13.92
C TYR A 496 -0.55 16.30 14.36
N SER A 497 -1.02 16.60 15.57
CA SER A 497 -2.26 16.08 16.13
C SER A 497 -3.49 16.47 15.30
N ALA A 498 -3.53 17.69 14.78
CA ALA A 498 -4.66 18.16 13.99
C ALA A 498 -4.66 17.62 12.55
N SER A 499 -3.49 17.32 11.98
CA SER A 499 -3.35 17.00 10.55
C SER A 499 -3.31 15.51 10.25
N TYR A 500 -2.89 14.66 11.20
CA TYR A 500 -2.68 13.23 10.94
C TYR A 500 -3.91 12.52 10.37
N TYR A 501 -5.07 12.62 11.02
CA TYR A 501 -6.29 11.93 10.56
C TYR A 501 -6.89 12.54 9.29
N PRO A 502 -6.97 13.88 9.12
CA PRO A 502 -7.34 14.48 7.84
C PRO A 502 -6.46 14.02 6.68
N CYS A 503 -5.14 13.95 6.89
CA CYS A 503 -4.23 13.40 5.88
C CYS A 503 -4.51 11.91 5.62
N MET A 504 -4.68 11.12 6.68
CA MET A 504 -4.97 9.69 6.59
C MET A 504 -6.28 9.40 5.84
N ASP A 505 -7.31 10.23 5.98
CA ASP A 505 -8.59 10.09 5.28
C ASP A 505 -8.40 10.09 3.76
N ILE A 506 -7.78 11.13 3.22
CA ILE A 506 -7.53 11.24 1.77
C ILE A 506 -6.54 10.17 1.28
N LEU A 507 -5.51 9.85 2.08
CA LEU A 507 -4.59 8.77 1.75
C LEU A 507 -5.33 7.42 1.69
N TYR A 508 -6.22 7.16 2.63
CA TYR A 508 -6.96 5.91 2.69
C TYR A 508 -7.88 5.76 1.47
N GLU A 509 -8.67 6.79 1.16
CA GLU A 509 -9.49 6.87 -0.07
C GLU A 509 -8.63 6.59 -1.31
N CYS A 510 -7.51 7.29 -1.45
CA CYS A 510 -6.61 7.17 -2.59
C CYS A 510 -6.09 5.74 -2.75
N TYR A 511 -5.64 5.10 -1.67
CA TYR A 511 -5.14 3.74 -1.73
C TYR A 511 -6.21 2.76 -2.21
N GLU A 512 -7.44 2.87 -1.71
CA GLU A 512 -8.54 1.97 -2.12
C GLU A 512 -8.98 2.20 -3.56
N ASP A 513 -8.96 3.44 -4.04
CA ASP A 513 -9.18 3.78 -5.45
C ASP A 513 -8.11 3.15 -6.37
N VAL A 514 -6.85 3.11 -5.92
CA VAL A 514 -5.76 2.44 -6.65
C VAL A 514 -5.94 0.93 -6.63
N ALA A 515 -6.10 0.34 -5.44
CA ALA A 515 -6.20 -1.11 -5.28
C ALA A 515 -7.45 -1.72 -5.95
N SER A 516 -8.54 -0.96 -6.06
CA SER A 516 -9.76 -1.37 -6.79
C SER A 516 -9.63 -1.26 -8.31
N GLY A 517 -8.57 -0.63 -8.82
CA GLY A 517 -8.37 -0.36 -10.25
C GLY A 517 -9.10 0.88 -10.77
N SER A 518 -9.84 1.60 -9.92
CA SER A 518 -10.57 2.83 -10.27
C SER A 518 -9.61 3.94 -10.73
N GLU A 519 -8.48 4.08 -10.03
CA GLU A 519 -7.48 5.08 -10.35
C GLU A 519 -6.73 4.75 -11.65
N ILE A 520 -6.37 3.47 -11.85
CA ILE A 520 -5.76 2.97 -13.08
C ILE A 520 -6.67 3.26 -14.28
N ARG A 521 -7.96 2.93 -14.17
CA ARG A 521 -8.96 3.21 -15.21
C ARG A 521 -9.04 4.71 -15.51
N SER A 522 -9.03 5.54 -14.48
CA SER A 522 -9.08 7.01 -14.61
C SER A 522 -7.88 7.55 -15.37
N VAL A 523 -6.66 7.02 -15.11
CA VAL A 523 -5.43 7.39 -15.83
C VAL A 523 -5.50 7.00 -17.31
N VAL A 524 -5.98 5.78 -17.63
CA VAL A 524 -6.14 5.34 -19.03
C VAL A 524 -7.07 6.31 -19.79
N LEU A 525 -8.25 6.59 -19.23
CA LEU A 525 -9.21 7.50 -19.86
C LEU A 525 -8.68 8.93 -19.96
N ALA A 526 -7.87 9.39 -18.99
CA ALA A 526 -7.23 10.70 -19.06
C ALA A 526 -6.21 10.77 -20.21
N GLY A 527 -5.40 9.73 -20.41
CA GLY A 527 -4.47 9.64 -21.54
C GLY A 527 -5.18 9.75 -22.89
N GLN A 528 -6.35 9.11 -23.02
CA GLN A 528 -7.17 9.20 -24.22
C GLN A 528 -7.75 10.61 -24.46
N ARG A 529 -8.05 11.36 -23.39
CA ARG A 529 -8.54 12.76 -23.48
C ARG A 529 -7.46 13.77 -23.89
N PHE A 530 -6.20 13.37 -24.02
CA PHE A 530 -5.16 14.23 -24.59
C PHE A 530 -5.29 14.43 -26.10
N TYR A 531 -6.21 13.71 -26.75
CA TYR A 531 -6.51 13.80 -28.17
C TYR A 531 -7.99 14.09 -28.37
N GLU A 532 -8.32 14.71 -29.50
CA GLU A 532 -9.71 14.93 -29.89
C GLU A 532 -10.41 13.59 -30.12
N LYS A 533 -11.59 13.43 -29.51
CA LYS A 533 -12.44 12.24 -29.67
C LYS A 533 -13.88 12.59 -29.29
N ASP A 534 -14.86 11.84 -29.79
CA ASP A 534 -16.28 12.03 -29.48
C ASP A 534 -16.83 13.44 -29.80
N GLY A 535 -16.20 14.15 -30.74
CA GLY A 535 -16.55 15.55 -31.08
C GLY A 535 -16.11 16.58 -30.02
N LEU A 536 -15.29 16.18 -29.04
CA LEU A 536 -14.76 17.02 -27.98
C LEU A 536 -13.29 17.39 -28.22
N PRO A 537 -12.85 18.56 -27.74
CA PRO A 537 -11.47 19.00 -27.92
C PRO A 537 -10.49 18.15 -27.10
N ALA A 538 -9.20 18.24 -27.44
CA ALA A 538 -8.12 17.67 -26.67
C ALA A 538 -7.86 18.47 -25.37
N PHE A 539 -7.58 17.76 -24.27
CA PHE A 539 -7.28 18.35 -22.96
C PHE A 539 -5.89 17.92 -22.44
N PRO A 540 -4.78 18.37 -23.06
CA PRO A 540 -3.46 18.15 -22.49
C PRO A 540 -3.32 18.82 -21.12
N MET A 541 -2.45 18.29 -20.26
CA MET A 541 -2.24 18.84 -18.92
C MET A 541 -1.75 20.30 -18.96
N GLY A 542 -2.38 21.17 -18.17
CA GLY A 542 -1.96 22.55 -17.97
C GLY A 542 -0.80 22.72 -16.98
N LYS A 543 -0.33 23.98 -16.84
CA LYS A 543 0.71 24.38 -15.89
C LYS A 543 0.13 24.56 -14.48
N ILE A 544 0.89 24.15 -13.47
CA ILE A 544 0.50 24.24 -12.04
C ILE A 544 1.31 25.26 -11.24
N ASP A 545 2.31 25.89 -11.84
CA ASP A 545 3.28 26.80 -11.21
C ASP A 545 3.09 28.28 -11.59
N GLN A 546 1.92 28.65 -12.13
CA GLN A 546 1.64 30.02 -12.56
C GLN A 546 0.78 30.80 -11.56
N THR A 547 0.34 30.17 -10.47
CA THR A 547 -0.47 30.81 -9.42
C THR A 547 0.39 31.65 -8.47
N ARG A 548 -0.29 32.40 -7.58
CA ARG A 548 0.29 33.40 -6.68
C ARG A 548 1.57 32.93 -5.98
N MET A 549 1.52 31.80 -5.26
CA MET A 549 2.66 31.36 -4.44
C MET A 549 3.87 30.96 -5.28
N TRP A 550 3.66 30.42 -6.48
CA TRP A 550 4.76 29.99 -7.34
C TRP A 550 5.50 31.16 -7.98
N LYS A 551 4.78 32.26 -8.27
CA LYS A 551 5.40 33.54 -8.66
C LYS A 551 6.19 34.19 -7.53
N VAL A 552 5.71 34.07 -6.30
CA VAL A 552 6.50 34.43 -5.11
C VAL A 552 7.74 33.57 -5.02
N GLY A 553 7.63 32.26 -5.25
CA GLY A 553 8.76 31.33 -5.27
C GLY A 553 9.85 31.70 -6.29
N GLU A 554 9.48 32.15 -7.49
CA GLU A 554 10.44 32.67 -8.48
C GLU A 554 11.26 33.84 -7.90
N ARG A 555 10.59 34.80 -7.23
CA ARG A 555 11.24 35.94 -6.56
C ARG A 555 12.14 35.50 -5.42
N VAL A 556 11.64 34.61 -4.54
CA VAL A 556 12.39 34.08 -3.39
C VAL A 556 13.66 33.38 -3.86
N ARG A 557 13.57 32.48 -4.84
CA ARG A 557 14.73 31.73 -5.37
C ARG A 557 15.74 32.64 -6.06
N LYS A 558 15.30 33.70 -6.74
CA LYS A 558 16.22 34.67 -7.38
C LYS A 558 17.11 35.40 -6.36
N ALA A 559 16.62 35.61 -5.14
CA ALA A 559 17.36 36.24 -4.06
C ALA A 559 18.04 35.23 -3.10
N ARG A 560 17.87 33.92 -3.33
CA ARG A 560 18.34 32.86 -2.43
C ARG A 560 19.85 32.62 -2.60
N PRO A 561 20.64 32.64 -1.52
CA PRO A 561 22.04 32.22 -1.58
C PRO A 561 22.20 30.75 -2.00
N SER A 562 23.32 30.42 -2.63
CA SER A 562 23.65 29.02 -2.93
C SER A 562 23.81 28.22 -1.62
N GLY A 563 23.19 27.04 -1.56
CA GLY A 563 23.23 26.17 -0.38
C GLY A 563 22.28 26.55 0.77
N ASP A 564 21.39 27.53 0.58
CA ASP A 564 20.36 27.88 1.57
C ASP A 564 19.37 26.72 1.77
N LEU A 565 19.17 26.30 3.02
CA LEU A 565 18.25 25.21 3.40
C LEU A 565 16.86 25.74 3.82
N GLY A 566 16.65 27.05 3.85
CA GLY A 566 15.43 27.65 4.36
C GLY A 566 15.26 27.52 5.88
N PRO A 567 14.20 28.15 6.43
CA PRO A 567 13.91 28.10 7.86
C PRO A 567 13.26 26.77 8.26
N LEU A 568 13.48 26.32 9.50
CA LEU A 568 12.71 25.23 10.09
C LEU A 568 11.49 25.82 10.82
N TYR A 569 10.32 25.76 10.18
CA TYR A 569 9.07 26.27 10.75
C TYR A 569 8.29 25.15 11.46
N PRO A 570 8.10 25.20 12.80
CA PRO A 570 7.62 24.06 13.56
C PRO A 570 6.22 23.57 13.16
N PHE A 571 5.29 24.50 12.90
CA PHE A 571 3.93 24.15 12.44
C PHE A 571 3.96 23.41 11.10
N THR A 572 4.74 23.90 10.12
CA THR A 572 4.91 23.21 8.82
C THR A 572 5.51 21.82 9.00
N ALA A 573 6.52 21.69 9.86
CA ALA A 573 7.12 20.40 10.17
C ALA A 573 6.09 19.42 10.75
N GLY A 574 5.23 19.87 11.67
CA GLY A 574 4.16 19.05 12.24
C GLY A 574 3.17 18.53 11.19
N VAL A 575 2.72 19.38 10.26
CA VAL A 575 1.80 18.96 9.17
C VAL A 575 2.47 17.97 8.22
N TYR A 576 3.69 18.26 7.77
CA TYR A 576 4.41 17.42 6.82
C TYR A 576 4.76 16.04 7.41
N VAL A 577 5.24 16.00 8.65
CA VAL A 577 5.57 14.74 9.34
C VAL A 577 4.30 13.95 9.68
N ALA A 578 3.18 14.62 9.98
CA ALA A 578 1.88 13.94 10.14
C ALA A 578 1.41 13.25 8.87
N LEU A 579 1.52 13.90 7.72
CA LEU A 579 1.21 13.29 6.43
C LEU A 579 2.13 12.09 6.14
N MET A 580 3.44 12.23 6.36
CA MET A 580 4.41 11.15 6.14
C MET A 580 4.08 9.92 7.01
N MET A 581 3.78 10.14 8.30
CA MET A 581 3.41 9.06 9.23
C MET A 581 2.04 8.46 8.93
N ALA A 582 1.07 9.25 8.47
CA ALA A 582 -0.22 8.74 8.02
C ALA A 582 -0.06 7.83 6.79
N GLN A 583 0.81 8.20 5.84
CA GLN A 583 1.09 7.38 4.66
C GLN A 583 1.76 6.06 5.04
N ILE A 584 2.77 6.11 5.92
CA ILE A 584 3.45 4.92 6.47
C ILE A 584 2.43 3.96 7.08
N GLU A 585 1.50 4.49 7.90
CA GLU A 585 0.52 3.65 8.58
C GLU A 585 -0.49 3.01 7.62
N ILE A 586 -0.94 3.73 6.58
CA ILE A 586 -1.81 3.16 5.54
C ILE A 586 -1.11 2.00 4.83
N LEU A 587 0.13 2.20 4.35
CA LEU A 587 0.85 1.14 3.65
C LEU A 587 1.17 -0.05 4.56
N ARG A 588 1.52 0.20 5.83
CA ARG A 588 1.70 -0.85 6.85
C ARG A 588 0.43 -1.66 7.04
N LYS A 589 -0.72 -1.00 7.20
CA LYS A 589 -2.03 -1.65 7.38
C LYS A 589 -2.52 -2.37 6.12
N LYS A 590 -2.02 -1.99 4.94
CA LYS A 590 -2.30 -2.64 3.65
C LYS A 590 -1.26 -3.70 3.26
N GLY A 591 -0.35 -4.04 4.17
CA GLY A 591 0.51 -5.23 4.05
C GLY A 591 1.78 -5.05 3.22
N HIS A 592 2.25 -3.81 3.02
CA HIS A 592 3.51 -3.54 2.34
C HIS A 592 4.73 -3.84 3.23
N SER A 593 5.87 -4.17 2.60
CA SER A 593 7.15 -4.36 3.30
C SER A 593 7.72 -3.03 3.79
N TYR A 594 8.59 -3.04 4.80
CA TYR A 594 9.20 -1.81 5.29
C TYR A 594 10.11 -1.16 4.26
N SER A 595 10.85 -1.94 3.46
CA SER A 595 11.65 -1.35 2.37
C SER A 595 10.77 -0.60 1.38
N GLU A 596 9.62 -1.15 1.02
CA GLU A 596 8.67 -0.47 0.11
C GLU A 596 8.08 0.77 0.78
N ILE A 597 7.57 0.66 2.02
CA ILE A 597 7.00 1.77 2.78
C ILE A 597 7.98 2.94 2.91
N ILE A 598 9.22 2.66 3.30
CA ILE A 598 10.24 3.68 3.57
C ILE A 598 10.69 4.36 2.28
N ASN A 599 10.88 3.60 1.20
CA ASN A 599 11.24 4.21 -0.08
C ASN A 599 10.11 5.08 -0.63
N GLU A 600 8.87 4.59 -0.59
CA GLU A 600 7.70 5.25 -1.18
C GLU A 600 7.14 6.41 -0.34
N SER A 601 7.56 6.54 0.92
CA SER A 601 7.03 7.55 1.84
C SER A 601 8.08 8.50 2.40
N VAL A 602 9.36 8.12 2.37
CA VAL A 602 10.44 8.87 3.03
C VAL A 602 11.58 9.13 2.06
N ILE A 603 12.31 8.09 1.63
CA ILE A 603 13.57 8.24 0.88
C ILE A 603 13.33 8.92 -0.46
N GLU A 604 12.36 8.47 -1.25
CA GLU A 604 12.10 9.07 -2.56
C GLU A 604 11.71 10.55 -2.45
N ALA A 605 10.91 10.91 -1.44
CA ALA A 605 10.54 12.29 -1.19
C ALA A 605 11.78 13.16 -0.93
N VAL A 606 12.63 12.77 0.01
CA VAL A 606 13.72 13.64 0.51
C VAL A 606 15.00 13.59 -0.32
N ASP A 607 15.30 12.44 -0.94
CA ASP A 607 16.56 12.23 -1.67
C ASP A 607 16.42 12.34 -3.20
N SER A 608 15.19 12.26 -3.73
CA SER A 608 14.94 12.33 -5.18
C SER A 608 14.03 13.49 -5.57
N LEU A 609 12.85 13.65 -4.98
CA LEU A 609 11.81 14.57 -5.50
C LEU A 609 11.92 15.99 -4.96
N ASN A 610 11.96 16.17 -3.63
CA ASN A 610 12.01 17.48 -2.99
C ASN A 610 13.17 18.37 -3.46
N PRO A 611 14.39 17.85 -3.77
CA PRO A 611 15.46 18.65 -4.36
C PRO A 611 15.06 19.37 -5.66
N PHE A 612 14.19 18.80 -6.49
CA PHE A 612 13.69 19.46 -7.71
C PHE A 612 12.71 20.59 -7.37
N MET A 613 11.83 20.38 -6.39
CA MET A 613 10.93 21.45 -5.93
C MET A 613 11.71 22.58 -5.27
N HIS A 614 12.76 22.26 -4.52
CA HIS A 614 13.69 23.25 -3.96
C HIS A 614 14.41 24.05 -5.06
N ALA A 615 14.86 23.37 -6.12
CA ALA A 615 15.59 23.99 -7.22
C ALA A 615 14.71 24.97 -8.02
N ARG A 616 13.46 24.59 -8.35
CA ARG A 616 12.65 25.38 -9.30
C ARG A 616 11.13 25.33 -9.12
N GLY A 617 10.65 24.97 -7.94
CA GLY A 617 9.22 24.93 -7.59
C GLY A 617 8.50 23.66 -8.05
N VAL A 618 7.22 23.54 -7.71
CA VAL A 618 6.45 22.27 -7.81
C VAL A 618 6.42 21.67 -9.21
N SER A 619 6.28 22.48 -10.25
CA SER A 619 6.24 22.01 -11.64
C SER A 619 7.54 21.28 -12.03
N PHE A 620 8.69 21.74 -11.52
CA PHE A 620 9.96 21.08 -11.81
C PHE A 620 10.12 19.72 -11.14
N MET A 621 9.41 19.48 -10.04
CA MET A 621 9.31 18.15 -9.43
C MET A 621 8.25 17.30 -10.13
N VAL A 622 7.00 17.79 -10.19
CA VAL A 622 5.84 17.05 -10.71
C VAL A 622 5.98 16.74 -12.20
N ASP A 623 6.29 17.72 -13.04
CA ASP A 623 6.26 17.55 -14.48
C ASP A 623 7.49 16.78 -15.03
N ASN A 624 8.53 16.57 -14.23
CA ASN A 624 9.62 15.64 -14.54
C ASN A 624 9.27 14.16 -14.33
N CYS A 625 8.22 13.87 -13.56
CA CYS A 625 7.75 12.52 -13.27
C CYS A 625 6.97 11.89 -14.46
N SER A 626 6.41 10.70 -14.24
CA SER A 626 5.60 9.97 -15.23
C SER A 626 4.30 10.73 -15.58
N THR A 627 3.58 10.29 -16.63
CA THR A 627 2.26 10.88 -16.94
C THR A 627 1.24 10.54 -15.85
N THR A 628 1.34 9.34 -15.27
CA THR A 628 0.49 8.85 -14.18
C THR A 628 0.69 9.71 -12.92
N ALA A 629 1.94 9.97 -12.52
CA ALA A 629 2.31 10.90 -11.45
C ALA A 629 1.73 12.30 -11.65
N ARG A 630 1.91 12.85 -12.86
CA ARG A 630 1.47 14.21 -13.19
C ARG A 630 -0.05 14.37 -13.12
N LEU A 631 -0.79 13.35 -13.57
CA LEU A 631 -2.25 13.29 -13.46
C LEU A 631 -2.68 13.09 -12.01
N GLY A 632 -2.02 12.19 -11.27
CA GLY A 632 -2.28 11.90 -9.87
C GLY A 632 -2.11 13.14 -8.99
N SER A 633 -0.96 13.81 -9.08
CA SER A 633 -0.69 15.05 -8.36
C SER A 633 -1.77 16.10 -8.61
N ARG A 634 -2.18 16.31 -9.87
CA ARG A 634 -3.23 17.28 -10.26
C ARG A 634 -4.61 16.91 -9.75
N LYS A 635 -4.94 15.61 -9.66
CA LYS A 635 -6.23 15.13 -9.15
C LYS A 635 -6.29 15.23 -7.62
N TRP A 636 -5.21 14.89 -6.93
CA TRP A 636 -5.22 14.66 -5.49
C TRP A 636 -4.67 15.82 -4.64
N ALA A 637 -3.77 16.67 -5.17
CA ALA A 637 -3.29 17.84 -4.43
C ALA A 637 -4.42 18.76 -3.90
N PRO A 638 -5.48 19.07 -4.69
CA PRO A 638 -6.60 19.85 -4.19
C PRO A 638 -7.35 19.19 -3.02
N ARG A 639 -7.37 17.85 -2.95
CA ARG A 639 -8.06 17.11 -1.88
C ARG A 639 -7.35 17.31 -0.54
N PHE A 640 -6.02 17.27 -0.54
CA PHE A 640 -5.21 17.55 0.65
C PHE A 640 -5.29 19.01 1.09
N ASP A 641 -5.25 19.96 0.16
CA ASP A 641 -5.46 21.38 0.47
C ASP A 641 -6.81 21.60 1.17
N TYR A 642 -7.89 21.06 0.58
CA TYR A 642 -9.23 21.23 1.11
C TYR A 642 -9.41 20.55 2.47
N ILE A 643 -8.96 19.32 2.65
CA ILE A 643 -9.19 18.61 3.91
C ILE A 643 -8.41 19.24 5.07
N LEU A 644 -7.19 19.73 4.82
CA LEU A 644 -6.42 20.47 5.82
C LEU A 644 -7.13 21.77 6.18
N THR A 645 -7.57 22.52 5.19
CA THR A 645 -8.27 23.80 5.40
C THR A 645 -9.59 23.62 6.14
N GLN A 646 -10.36 22.59 5.81
CA GLN A 646 -11.69 22.35 6.37
C GLN A 646 -11.67 21.68 7.75
N GLN A 647 -10.67 20.86 8.04
CA GLN A 647 -10.63 20.06 9.27
C GLN A 647 -9.43 20.39 10.14
N ALA A 648 -8.21 20.18 9.64
CA ALA A 648 -7.00 20.32 10.46
C ALA A 648 -6.82 21.74 10.98
N LEU A 649 -6.87 22.74 10.09
CA LEU A 649 -6.70 24.14 10.44
C LEU A 649 -7.84 24.65 11.33
N VAL A 650 -9.07 24.20 11.09
CA VAL A 650 -10.23 24.50 11.95
C VAL A 650 -10.05 23.92 13.35
N ALA A 651 -9.51 22.70 13.49
CA ALA A 651 -9.25 22.09 14.78
C ALA A 651 -8.18 22.86 15.57
N VAL A 652 -7.13 23.33 14.89
CA VAL A 652 -6.10 24.22 15.47
C VAL A 652 -6.72 25.53 15.94
N ASP A 653 -7.52 26.19 15.11
CA ASP A 653 -8.11 27.50 15.44
C ASP A 653 -9.13 27.41 16.60
N LYS A 654 -9.76 26.25 16.78
CA LYS A 654 -10.63 25.95 17.93
C LYS A 654 -9.87 25.62 19.21
N GLY A 655 -8.54 25.51 19.17
CA GLY A 655 -7.75 25.08 20.32
C GLY A 655 -8.07 23.64 20.74
N THR A 656 -8.33 22.75 19.79
CA THR A 656 -8.64 21.34 20.07
C THR A 656 -7.49 20.71 20.87
N PRO A 657 -7.77 19.98 21.97
CA PRO A 657 -6.71 19.34 22.76
C PRO A 657 -5.84 18.42 21.93
N ILE A 658 -4.54 18.45 22.21
CA ILE A 658 -3.53 17.58 21.58
C ILE A 658 -3.83 16.12 21.93
N ASN A 659 -3.86 15.25 20.91
CA ASN A 659 -3.99 13.82 21.07
C ASN A 659 -2.67 13.20 21.53
N GLN A 660 -2.57 12.92 22.83
CA GLN A 660 -1.36 12.40 23.47
C GLN A 660 -1.00 10.98 23.03
N ASP A 661 -2.00 10.15 22.71
CA ASP A 661 -1.77 8.78 22.21
C ASP A 661 -1.08 8.83 20.85
N LEU A 662 -1.54 9.73 19.98
CA LEU A 662 -1.01 9.90 18.65
C LEU A 662 0.43 10.43 18.65
N LEU A 663 0.77 11.32 19.58
CA LEU A 663 2.15 11.76 19.78
C LEU A 663 3.03 10.68 20.37
N SER A 664 2.54 9.95 21.38
CA SER A 664 3.27 8.84 21.98
C SER A 664 3.58 7.77 20.93
N ASN A 665 2.59 7.44 20.10
CA ASN A 665 2.74 6.53 18.97
C ASN A 665 3.79 7.04 17.98
N PHE A 666 3.73 8.33 17.59
CA PHE A 666 4.76 8.93 16.74
C PHE A 666 6.16 8.78 17.32
N LEU A 667 6.36 9.13 18.60
CA LEU A 667 7.68 9.09 19.24
C LEU A 667 8.23 7.67 19.39
N SER A 668 7.36 6.69 19.58
CA SER A 668 7.73 5.28 19.75
C SER A 668 7.63 4.43 18.48
N ASP A 669 7.25 5.01 17.32
CA ASP A 669 6.96 4.22 16.13
C ASP A 669 8.22 3.47 15.65
N PRO A 670 8.13 2.15 15.43
CA PRO A 670 9.29 1.34 15.04
C PRO A 670 9.87 1.71 13.65
N VAL A 671 9.13 2.47 12.83
CA VAL A 671 9.61 2.94 11.53
C VAL A 671 10.86 3.81 11.65
N HIS A 672 11.05 4.54 12.75
CA HIS A 672 12.23 5.39 12.91
C HIS A 672 13.52 4.58 12.92
N GLY A 673 13.54 3.44 13.64
CA GLY A 673 14.67 2.52 13.63
C GLY A 673 14.86 1.83 12.26
N ALA A 674 13.75 1.49 11.58
CA ALA A 674 13.83 0.92 10.24
C ALA A 674 14.40 1.92 9.20
N ILE A 675 14.01 3.20 9.28
CA ILE A 675 14.56 4.29 8.46
C ILE A 675 16.07 4.43 8.69
N GLU A 676 16.52 4.34 9.95
CA GLU A 676 17.96 4.38 10.26
C GLU A 676 18.74 3.25 9.59
N VAL A 677 18.20 2.03 9.59
CA VAL A 677 18.80 0.90 8.88
C VAL A 677 18.83 1.14 7.37
N CYS A 678 17.73 1.58 6.76
CA CYS A 678 17.69 1.91 5.32
C CYS A 678 18.63 3.07 4.95
N ALA A 679 18.79 4.05 5.83
CA ALA A 679 19.68 5.19 5.63
C ALA A 679 21.16 4.78 5.60
N GLN A 680 21.53 3.60 6.10
CA GLN A 680 22.89 3.05 5.94
C GLN A 680 23.12 2.41 4.56
N LEU A 681 22.06 2.23 3.76
CA LEU A 681 22.10 1.65 2.41
C LEU A 681 22.10 2.72 1.31
N ARG A 682 21.86 3.98 1.67
CA ARG A 682 21.80 5.11 0.75
C ARG A 682 23.14 5.34 0.04
N PRO A 683 23.14 6.01 -1.12
CA PRO A 683 24.38 6.48 -1.72
C PRO A 683 25.03 7.55 -0.83
N THR A 684 26.36 7.60 -0.82
CA THR A 684 27.13 8.57 -0.02
C THR A 684 27.11 9.99 -0.60
N VAL A 685 26.50 10.17 -1.77
CA VAL A 685 26.37 11.45 -2.47
C VAL A 685 24.91 11.88 -2.50
N ASP A 686 24.66 13.14 -2.17
CA ASP A 686 23.36 13.77 -2.38
C ASP A 686 23.20 14.16 -3.85
N ILE A 687 21.96 14.15 -4.32
CA ILE A 687 21.66 14.58 -5.69
C ILE A 687 21.97 16.07 -5.86
N SER A 688 22.71 16.39 -6.93
CA SER A 688 22.96 17.78 -7.32
C SER A 688 21.96 18.17 -8.42
N VAL A 689 20.99 19.02 -8.07
CA VAL A 689 19.98 19.57 -8.99
C VAL A 689 20.08 21.10 -9.00
N THR A 690 20.36 21.67 -10.17
CA THR A 690 20.40 23.12 -10.39
C THR A 690 19.24 23.58 -11.28
N PRO A 691 18.88 24.87 -11.27
CA PRO A 691 17.78 25.39 -12.10
C PRO A 691 17.98 25.19 -13.61
N ASP A 692 19.22 25.10 -14.08
CA ASP A 692 19.66 24.93 -15.47
C ASP A 692 19.96 23.47 -15.85
N ALA A 693 19.51 22.50 -15.03
CA ALA A 693 19.76 21.07 -15.26
C ALA A 693 19.40 20.64 -16.70
N ASP A 694 20.36 20.01 -17.38
CA ASP A 694 20.27 19.51 -18.75
C ASP A 694 19.72 18.06 -18.82
N PHE A 695 19.83 17.33 -17.71
CA PHE A 695 19.38 15.94 -17.56
C PHE A 695 17.86 15.78 -17.29
N VAL A 696 17.11 16.88 -17.25
CA VAL A 696 15.64 16.88 -17.08
C VAL A 696 14.91 16.70 -18.42
N ARG A 697 13.57 16.56 -18.37
CA ARG A 697 12.76 16.50 -19.58
C ARG A 697 13.04 17.69 -20.52
N PRO A 698 13.17 17.48 -21.84
CA PRO A 698 13.53 18.55 -22.78
C PRO A 698 12.64 19.80 -22.66
N GLU A 699 11.33 19.63 -22.51
CA GLU A 699 10.36 20.72 -22.35
C GLU A 699 10.50 21.52 -21.05
N LEU A 700 11.28 21.02 -20.08
CA LEU A 700 11.58 21.66 -18.81
C LEU A 700 13.03 22.20 -18.74
N ARG A 701 13.87 21.99 -19.76
CA ARG A 701 15.20 22.59 -19.78
C ARG A 701 15.07 24.11 -19.94
N GLN A 702 15.84 24.87 -19.17
CA GLN A 702 15.99 26.31 -19.35
C GLN A 702 17.46 26.56 -19.67
N SER A 703 17.74 27.18 -20.82
CA SER A 703 19.08 27.63 -21.14
C SER A 703 19.48 28.69 -20.12
N GLY A 704 20.57 28.45 -19.39
CA GLY A 704 21.20 29.48 -18.57
C GLY A 704 21.52 30.70 -19.43
N ASN A 705 21.15 31.88 -18.96
CA ASN A 705 21.61 33.15 -19.54
C ASN A 705 23.06 33.40 -19.16
#